data_AF-A0A7X7RHC6-F1
#
_entry.id   AF-A0A7X7RHC6-F1
#
_cell.length_a   1.000
_cell.length_b   1.000
_cell.length_c   1.000
_cell.angle_alpha   90.00
_cell.angle_beta   90.00
_cell.angle_gamma   90.00
#
_symmetry.space_group_name_H-M   'P 1'
#
loop_
_entity.id
_entity.type
_entity.pdbx_description
1 polymer ?
#
loop_
_entity_poly.entity_id
_entity_poly.type
_entity_poly.pdbx_seq_one_letter_code
_entity_poly.pdbx_strand_id
1 'polypeptide(L)'
;MAPKDNPNPHPDPLPAPRSPALLAVETGTQVAAVAGLAREIWTGVAGFGRPGIRAALLGLIGVALWVWLVAVQFRELPRNAWYRDALAVLLWGAGCLAAYRCARGRLARRPGRAVVSVHAGWSGRERVILVLGAGLVLFTLAALGHGSRFYFYSWPIGFRALAHWPRQVAWHFLLLSWGFVLLGVNPLPTRLLRRLLATLLVTGQLVCIVLLLRHTGFSAPYSDDHPSFLFRLAEYFGAFPWRENYVPYWNAGVVNSVITSSGVAGYALLGAPFWLLTDPHFAAPYVLLFTFVLFVPWFTVFAFRAAGLSWTGALAGGLLMLCGSRLYFIWMLHFGTVGASLSGALLPAALAFLYAAVHRRPAPPRRVFAGLFLALFLMGQWPPMLLLGLPMGLLTAAAWRRWWRPAVRGRLLWTGLLVVGALLPTVAGALLGKTVMEHVLETPSGQGSCAARLWASFCSLTPGLLMDVNPLVLVAGAAGVWVMPWKRLRRWVVAVLLFLLLVFTAGPVCLPNMQLERMAIMAAGLLVLPAAAWLRVALEFPSPRLAAVRAAILALLVCSLANVARVYAGRTPATYTGMRPSIRELAAWVREQVPADGRLLFAGPVVHAYGRGHIAYLPLLAGREMMAADYYGFPAGMVEPGYPPEAFRRQSGGMERFMRLHGVTHVITFRENYLAHFRAHPADYEEVAVFREPLEQRHHVYTVFKVRESGGRFREGAGTVRAGFNRLTVSLDDPRAPQAVIAYNWDDRLSVAAPAQIAPVEVEPGVTFIGLRPNGARMIDIRYRSRF
;
A
#
# COMPACT_ATOMS: atom_id res chain seq x y z
N MET A 1 41.78 8.06 -10.66
CA MET A 1 40.97 9.19 -10.16
C MET A 1 40.27 9.84 -11.33
N ALA A 2 38.97 9.59 -11.48
CA ALA A 2 37.94 10.29 -12.28
C ALA A 2 36.60 9.68 -11.82
N PRO A 3 35.51 10.44 -11.59
CA PRO A 3 34.29 9.88 -11.04
C PRO A 3 33.45 9.21 -12.15
N LYS A 4 33.13 7.92 -11.95
CA LYS A 4 32.25 7.12 -12.80
C LYS A 4 30.79 7.39 -12.49
N ASP A 5 30.08 7.83 -13.52
CA ASP A 5 28.67 7.65 -13.88
C ASP A 5 27.68 7.17 -12.80
N ASN A 6 26.88 8.15 -12.40
CA ASN A 6 25.68 8.08 -11.60
C ASN A 6 24.50 7.64 -12.49
N PRO A 7 23.85 6.47 -12.28
CA PRO A 7 22.70 6.08 -13.09
C PRO A 7 21.42 6.65 -12.47
N ASN A 8 21.22 7.97 -12.62
CA ASN A 8 19.91 8.60 -12.43
C ASN A 8 19.31 8.89 -13.81
N PRO A 9 17.99 8.67 -14.02
CA PRO A 9 17.35 9.00 -15.28
C PRO A 9 17.18 10.53 -15.38
N HIS A 10 18.02 11.20 -16.15
CA HIS A 10 17.68 12.53 -16.65
C HIS A 10 16.57 12.38 -17.70
N PRO A 11 15.42 13.08 -17.56
CA PRO A 11 14.52 13.31 -18.69
C PRO A 11 15.20 14.26 -19.69
N ASP A 12 14.86 14.13 -20.96
CA ASP A 12 15.34 14.98 -22.07
C ASP A 12 15.37 16.48 -21.71
N PRO A 13 16.31 17.27 -22.27
CA PRO A 13 16.45 18.68 -21.97
C PRO A 13 15.14 19.43 -22.27
N LEU A 14 14.62 20.11 -21.26
CA LEU A 14 13.48 21.02 -21.37
C LEU A 14 13.79 22.14 -22.38
N PRO A 15 12.79 22.62 -23.16
CA PRO A 15 12.97 23.79 -24.00
C PRO A 15 13.36 25.02 -23.15
N ALA A 16 14.15 25.92 -23.73
CA ALA A 16 14.68 27.10 -23.06
C ALA A 16 13.58 27.90 -22.32
N PRO A 17 13.86 28.41 -21.10
CA PRO A 17 12.88 29.16 -20.32
C PRO A 17 12.46 30.44 -21.06
N ARG A 18 11.14 30.62 -21.21
CA ARG A 18 10.57 31.89 -21.68
C ARG A 18 10.78 32.98 -20.64
N SER A 19 10.86 34.23 -21.10
CA SER A 19 11.19 35.37 -20.24
C SER A 19 10.19 35.53 -19.07
N PRO A 20 10.68 35.84 -17.85
CA PRO A 20 9.83 36.03 -16.66
C PRO A 20 8.72 37.07 -16.84
N ALA A 21 8.92 38.04 -17.74
CA ALA A 21 7.97 39.11 -18.03
C ALA A 21 6.69 38.60 -18.74
N LEU A 22 6.81 37.62 -19.64
CA LEU A 22 5.67 37.02 -20.34
C LEU A 22 4.82 36.14 -19.40
N LEU A 23 5.48 35.41 -18.50
CA LEU A 23 4.85 34.61 -17.45
C LEU A 23 4.02 35.44 -16.46
N ALA A 24 4.51 36.64 -16.10
CA ALA A 24 3.83 37.56 -15.19
C ALA A 24 2.55 38.17 -15.79
N VAL A 25 2.54 38.47 -17.10
CA VAL A 25 1.38 39.04 -17.80
C VAL A 25 0.26 37.99 -17.99
N GLU A 26 0.61 36.74 -18.28
CA GLU A 26 -0.36 35.63 -18.40
C GLU A 26 -0.94 35.20 -17.04
N THR A 27 -0.15 35.20 -15.96
CA THR A 27 -0.69 34.96 -14.61
C THR A 27 -1.57 36.12 -14.13
N GLY A 28 -1.22 37.37 -14.43
CA GLY A 28 -2.03 38.55 -14.08
C GLY A 28 -3.42 38.55 -14.73
N THR A 29 -3.50 38.17 -16.02
CA THR A 29 -4.78 38.09 -16.75
C THR A 29 -5.66 36.93 -16.28
N GLN A 30 -5.07 35.78 -15.93
CA GLN A 30 -5.80 34.65 -15.35
C GLN A 30 -6.31 34.95 -13.93
N VAL A 31 -5.52 35.61 -13.09
CA VAL A 31 -5.93 36.05 -11.74
C VAL A 31 -7.04 37.10 -11.82
N ALA A 32 -7.00 38.01 -12.80
CA ALA A 32 -8.06 39.00 -13.01
C ALA A 32 -9.39 38.36 -13.44
N ALA A 33 -9.36 37.36 -14.33
CA ALA A 33 -10.55 36.61 -14.74
C ALA A 33 -11.17 35.82 -13.57
N VAL A 34 -10.33 35.22 -12.72
CA VAL A 34 -10.75 34.52 -11.49
C VAL A 34 -11.33 35.48 -10.46
N ALA A 35 -10.72 36.66 -10.28
CA ALA A 35 -11.22 37.69 -9.39
C ALA A 35 -12.58 38.25 -9.88
N GLY A 36 -12.77 38.36 -11.20
CA GLY A 36 -14.06 38.74 -11.81
C GLY A 36 -15.16 37.72 -11.52
N LEU A 37 -14.89 36.44 -11.78
CA LEU A 37 -15.84 35.34 -11.52
C LEU A 37 -16.16 35.21 -10.02
N ALA A 38 -15.16 35.34 -9.15
CA ALA A 38 -15.36 35.32 -7.70
C ALA A 38 -16.21 36.51 -7.22
N ARG A 39 -16.07 37.68 -7.85
CA ARG A 39 -16.83 38.89 -7.52
C ARG A 39 -18.29 38.79 -7.97
N GLU A 40 -18.57 38.24 -9.16
CA GLU A 40 -19.95 37.98 -9.62
C GLU A 40 -20.66 36.90 -8.79
N ILE A 41 -19.93 35.87 -8.36
CA ILE A 41 -20.48 34.86 -7.45
C ILE A 41 -20.72 35.48 -6.06
N TRP A 42 -19.82 36.34 -5.57
CA TRP A 42 -19.97 37.02 -4.27
C TRP A 42 -21.17 37.96 -4.22
N THR A 43 -21.41 38.75 -5.29
CA THR A 43 -22.59 39.63 -5.37
C THR A 43 -23.90 38.84 -5.43
N GLY A 44 -23.90 37.66 -6.05
CA GLY A 44 -25.03 36.71 -5.96
C GLY A 44 -25.25 36.10 -4.56
N VAL A 45 -24.23 36.11 -3.69
CA VAL A 45 -24.24 35.48 -2.36
C VAL A 45 -24.73 36.40 -1.23
N ALA A 46 -24.75 37.72 -1.46
CA ALA A 46 -25.20 38.72 -0.49
C ALA A 46 -26.68 38.55 -0.04
N GLY A 47 -27.50 37.83 -0.81
CA GLY A 47 -28.91 37.55 -0.49
C GLY A 47 -29.20 36.30 0.37
N PHE A 48 -28.19 35.60 0.90
CA PHE A 48 -28.38 34.31 1.59
C PHE A 48 -28.39 34.40 3.12
N GLY A 49 -29.29 33.69 3.80
CA GLY A 49 -29.22 33.47 5.26
C GLY A 49 -28.05 32.55 5.68
N ARG A 50 -27.74 32.51 7.00
CA ARG A 50 -26.58 31.82 7.61
C ARG A 50 -26.22 30.40 7.08
N PRO A 51 -27.15 29.50 6.69
CA PRO A 51 -26.82 28.21 6.08
C PRO A 51 -26.41 28.29 4.61
N GLY A 52 -26.96 29.25 3.86
CA GLY A 52 -26.71 29.46 2.44
C GLY A 52 -25.33 30.07 2.16
N ILE A 53 -24.90 31.00 3.02
CA ILE A 53 -23.55 31.59 2.99
C ILE A 53 -22.46 30.50 3.09
N ARG A 54 -22.65 29.48 3.94
CA ARG A 54 -21.70 28.37 4.09
C ARG A 54 -21.67 27.44 2.88
N ALA A 55 -22.80 27.23 2.22
CA ALA A 55 -22.90 26.41 1.01
C ALA A 55 -22.26 27.11 -0.20
N ALA A 56 -22.46 28.42 -0.30
CA ALA A 56 -21.82 29.26 -1.31
C ALA A 56 -20.30 29.35 -1.10
N LEU A 57 -19.83 29.50 0.15
CA LEU A 57 -18.42 29.38 0.49
C LEU A 57 -17.82 28.04 0.10
N LEU A 58 -18.55 26.92 0.26
CA LEU A 58 -18.10 25.60 -0.19
C LEU A 58 -18.08 25.46 -1.71
N GLY A 59 -19.03 26.07 -2.42
CA GLY A 59 -19.03 26.16 -3.87
C GLY A 59 -17.85 27.00 -4.38
N LEU A 60 -17.60 28.15 -3.76
CA LEU A 60 -16.44 29.01 -4.00
C LEU A 60 -15.12 28.30 -3.67
N ILE A 61 -15.06 27.52 -2.59
CA ILE A 61 -13.90 26.68 -2.28
C ILE A 61 -13.74 25.58 -3.33
N GLY A 62 -14.82 24.98 -3.84
CA GLY A 62 -14.77 24.00 -4.92
C GLY A 62 -14.30 24.58 -6.25
N VAL A 63 -14.75 25.79 -6.58
CA VAL A 63 -14.30 26.57 -7.74
C VAL A 63 -12.86 27.04 -7.54
N ALA A 64 -12.49 27.51 -6.35
CA ALA A 64 -11.12 27.88 -6.02
C ALA A 64 -10.19 26.66 -6.01
N LEU A 65 -10.67 25.49 -5.58
CA LEU A 65 -9.94 24.22 -5.71
C LEU A 65 -9.80 23.84 -7.17
N TRP A 66 -10.82 24.04 -8.00
CA TRP A 66 -10.75 23.80 -9.45
C TRP A 66 -9.73 24.75 -10.09
N VAL A 67 -9.80 26.06 -9.80
CA VAL A 67 -8.83 27.07 -10.27
C VAL A 67 -7.44 26.76 -9.76
N TRP A 68 -7.28 26.34 -8.50
CA TRP A 68 -5.98 25.99 -7.91
C TRP A 68 -5.44 24.68 -8.48
N LEU A 69 -6.29 23.66 -8.69
CA LEU A 69 -5.92 22.41 -9.38
C LEU A 69 -5.45 22.71 -10.80
N VAL A 70 -6.18 23.55 -11.52
CA VAL A 70 -5.78 24.04 -12.84
C VAL A 70 -4.44 24.81 -12.73
N ALA A 71 -4.34 25.83 -11.88
CA ALA A 71 -3.15 26.68 -11.78
C ALA A 71 -1.88 25.95 -11.29
N VAL A 72 -2.00 25.02 -10.34
CA VAL A 72 -0.86 24.24 -9.80
C VAL A 72 -0.44 23.14 -10.77
N GLN A 73 -1.36 22.60 -11.56
CA GLN A 73 -1.10 21.50 -12.48
C GLN A 73 -0.58 21.97 -13.85
N PHE A 74 -0.89 23.21 -14.28
CA PHE A 74 -0.56 23.72 -15.60
C PHE A 74 0.55 24.77 -15.57
N ARG A 75 1.80 24.32 -15.75
CA ARG A 75 2.82 25.17 -16.40
C ARG A 75 2.59 25.29 -17.91
N GLU A 76 1.89 24.33 -18.53
CA GLU A 76 1.39 24.41 -19.91
C GLU A 76 0.08 23.62 -20.07
N LEU A 77 -1.02 24.30 -20.40
CA LEU A 77 -2.26 23.64 -20.86
C LEU A 77 -2.06 23.17 -22.30
N PRO A 78 -2.32 21.90 -22.65
CA PRO A 78 -2.53 21.55 -24.05
C PRO A 78 -3.71 22.38 -24.55
N ARG A 79 -3.52 23.22 -25.58
CA ARG A 79 -4.50 24.19 -26.11
C ARG A 79 -5.91 23.64 -26.39
N ASN A 80 -6.08 22.31 -26.41
CA ASN A 80 -7.32 21.60 -26.76
C ASN A 80 -7.98 20.83 -25.62
N ALA A 81 -7.44 20.83 -24.40
CA ALA A 81 -7.99 20.05 -23.27
C ALA A 81 -9.33 20.63 -22.76
N TRP A 82 -9.40 21.95 -22.62
CA TRP A 82 -10.57 22.64 -22.06
C TRP A 82 -11.85 22.47 -22.90
N TYR A 83 -11.74 22.41 -24.24
CA TYR A 83 -12.89 22.14 -25.12
C TYR A 83 -13.51 20.75 -24.86
N ARG A 84 -12.68 19.74 -24.58
CA ARG A 84 -13.16 18.38 -24.30
C ARG A 84 -13.89 18.32 -22.97
N ASP A 85 -13.35 18.98 -21.96
CA ASP A 85 -13.94 19.04 -20.63
C ASP A 85 -15.29 19.78 -20.66
N ALA A 86 -15.34 20.93 -21.34
CA ALA A 86 -16.57 21.70 -21.54
C ALA A 86 -17.63 20.90 -22.31
N LEU A 87 -17.25 20.25 -23.41
CA LEU A 87 -18.16 19.41 -24.20
C LEU A 87 -18.71 18.24 -23.37
N ALA A 88 -17.88 17.58 -22.56
CA ALA A 88 -18.32 16.47 -21.72
C ALA A 88 -19.33 16.92 -20.64
N VAL A 89 -19.12 18.09 -20.03
CA VAL A 89 -20.07 18.70 -19.08
C VAL A 89 -21.40 19.02 -19.77
N LEU A 90 -21.36 19.61 -20.97
CA LEU A 90 -22.54 19.91 -21.76
C LEU A 90 -23.32 18.64 -22.14
N LEU A 91 -22.63 17.61 -22.64
CA LEU A 91 -23.21 16.31 -22.97
C LEU A 91 -23.86 15.65 -21.75
N TRP A 92 -23.16 15.65 -20.61
CA TRP A 92 -23.70 15.11 -19.36
C TRP A 92 -24.98 15.84 -18.94
N GLY A 93 -24.95 17.18 -18.93
CA GLY A 93 -26.09 18.02 -18.54
C GLY A 93 -27.30 17.85 -19.46
N ALA A 94 -27.07 17.89 -20.78
CA ALA A 94 -28.11 17.71 -21.79
C ALA A 94 -28.78 16.33 -21.68
N GLY A 95 -28.00 15.25 -21.56
CA GLY A 95 -28.54 13.90 -21.42
C GLY A 95 -29.29 13.69 -20.10
N CYS A 96 -28.81 14.25 -18.99
CA CYS A 96 -29.54 14.23 -17.71
C CYS A 96 -30.89 14.97 -17.82
N LEU A 97 -30.93 16.12 -18.49
CA LEU A 97 -32.16 16.89 -18.69
C LEU A 97 -33.17 16.13 -19.56
N ALA A 98 -32.72 15.53 -20.66
CA ALA A 98 -33.54 14.70 -21.54
C ALA A 98 -34.11 13.49 -20.77
N ALA A 99 -33.26 12.75 -20.06
CA ALA A 99 -33.66 11.63 -19.22
C ALA A 99 -34.72 12.04 -18.17
N TYR A 100 -34.51 13.16 -17.50
CA TYR A 100 -35.45 13.68 -16.51
C TYR A 100 -36.82 14.00 -17.13
N ARG A 101 -36.84 14.67 -18.29
CA ARG A 101 -38.08 14.98 -19.03
C ARG A 101 -38.81 13.71 -19.47
N CYS A 102 -38.11 12.72 -20.01
CA CYS A 102 -38.69 11.44 -20.41
C CYS A 102 -39.32 10.70 -19.23
N ALA A 103 -38.61 10.60 -18.10
CA ALA A 103 -39.12 9.92 -16.91
C ALA A 103 -40.30 10.66 -16.27
N ARG A 104 -40.29 11.99 -16.25
CA ARG A 104 -41.43 12.81 -15.81
C ARG A 104 -42.65 12.61 -16.72
N GLY A 105 -42.46 12.56 -18.04
CA GLY A 105 -43.53 12.28 -19.00
C GLY A 105 -44.17 10.91 -18.80
N ARG A 106 -43.37 9.87 -18.52
CA ARG A 106 -43.88 8.52 -18.18
C ARG A 106 -44.67 8.51 -16.88
N LEU A 107 -44.23 9.27 -15.87
CA LEU A 107 -44.90 9.36 -14.58
C LEU A 107 -46.24 10.10 -14.66
N ALA A 108 -46.31 11.17 -15.46
CA ALA A 108 -47.54 11.93 -15.68
C ALA A 108 -48.64 11.11 -16.38
N ARG A 109 -48.26 10.09 -17.16
CA ARG A 109 -49.21 9.18 -17.84
C ARG A 109 -49.76 8.05 -16.97
N ARG A 110 -49.32 7.92 -15.71
CA ARG A 110 -49.87 6.90 -14.78
C ARG A 110 -51.06 7.49 -14.02
N PRO A 111 -52.29 6.96 -14.16
CA PRO A 111 -53.45 7.46 -13.43
C PRO A 111 -53.25 7.30 -11.91
N GLY A 112 -53.60 8.35 -11.14
CA GLY A 112 -53.64 8.32 -9.67
C GLY A 112 -52.42 8.84 -8.89
N ARG A 113 -51.39 9.41 -9.54
CA ARG A 113 -50.25 10.04 -8.82
C ARG A 113 -50.19 11.55 -9.07
N ALA A 114 -50.46 12.34 -8.03
CA ALA A 114 -50.27 13.79 -8.05
C ALA A 114 -48.82 14.13 -8.44
N VAL A 115 -48.67 14.90 -9.51
CA VAL A 115 -47.39 15.45 -9.93
C VAL A 115 -46.98 16.50 -8.90
N VAL A 116 -45.93 16.22 -8.13
CA VAL A 116 -45.38 17.16 -7.14
C VAL A 116 -45.05 18.48 -7.85
N SER A 117 -45.71 19.56 -7.41
CA SER A 117 -45.52 20.91 -7.95
C SER A 117 -44.05 21.34 -7.78
N VAL A 118 -43.45 21.84 -8.86
CA VAL A 118 -42.06 22.30 -8.91
C VAL A 118 -41.94 23.77 -8.45
N HIS A 119 -43.02 24.39 -7.96
CA HIS A 119 -43.04 25.84 -7.67
C HIS A 119 -42.57 26.21 -6.25
N ALA A 120 -42.22 25.26 -5.39
CA ALA A 120 -41.58 25.56 -4.10
C ALA A 120 -40.10 25.95 -4.29
N GLY A 121 -39.60 26.96 -3.57
CA GLY A 121 -38.17 27.33 -3.57
C GLY A 121 -37.25 26.18 -3.13
N TRP A 122 -35.97 26.22 -3.52
CA TRP A 122 -34.98 25.22 -3.08
C TRP A 122 -34.72 25.35 -1.58
N SER A 123 -34.89 24.25 -0.84
CA SER A 123 -34.50 24.19 0.57
C SER A 123 -32.97 24.32 0.71
N GLY A 124 -32.50 24.84 1.85
CA GLY A 124 -31.06 25.01 2.09
C GLY A 124 -30.27 23.70 1.99
N ARG A 125 -30.89 22.57 2.34
CA ARG A 125 -30.27 21.24 2.24
C ARG A 125 -30.16 20.75 0.80
N GLU A 126 -31.17 21.00 -0.04
CA GLU A 126 -31.09 20.68 -1.47
C GLU A 126 -30.01 21.49 -2.16
N ARG A 127 -29.88 22.79 -1.86
CA ARG A 127 -28.81 23.64 -2.41
C ARG A 127 -27.43 23.08 -2.07
N VAL A 128 -27.21 22.66 -0.83
CA VAL A 128 -25.93 22.05 -0.40
C VAL A 128 -25.65 20.76 -1.18
N ILE A 129 -26.62 19.85 -1.31
CA ILE A 129 -26.43 18.60 -2.06
C ILE A 129 -26.18 18.90 -3.54
N LEU A 130 -26.89 19.86 -4.12
CA LEU A 130 -26.72 20.26 -5.51
C LEU A 130 -25.33 20.85 -5.76
N VAL A 131 -24.88 21.83 -4.98
CA VAL A 131 -23.58 22.49 -5.15
C VAL A 131 -22.44 21.49 -5.05
N LEU A 132 -22.49 20.61 -4.04
CA LEU A 132 -21.47 19.58 -3.85
C LEU A 132 -21.53 18.50 -4.93
N GLY A 133 -22.73 18.09 -5.35
CA GLY A 133 -22.93 17.16 -6.45
C GLY A 133 -22.43 17.73 -7.79
N ALA A 134 -22.69 19.00 -8.05
CA ALA A 134 -22.18 19.71 -9.22
C ALA A 134 -20.66 19.81 -9.17
N GLY A 135 -20.06 20.18 -8.03
CA GLY A 135 -18.61 20.18 -7.84
C GLY A 135 -17.97 18.82 -8.07
N LEU A 136 -18.60 17.73 -7.61
CA LEU A 136 -18.16 16.36 -7.86
C LEU A 136 -18.16 16.03 -9.36
N VAL A 137 -19.25 16.35 -10.06
CA VAL A 137 -19.38 16.10 -11.50
C VAL A 137 -18.37 16.93 -12.28
N LEU A 138 -18.24 18.22 -11.97
CA LEU A 138 -17.28 19.13 -12.59
C LEU A 138 -15.85 18.63 -12.39
N PHE A 139 -15.46 18.27 -11.16
CA PHE A 139 -14.14 17.71 -10.89
C PHE A 139 -13.88 16.43 -11.70
N THR A 140 -14.86 15.52 -11.73
CA THR A 140 -14.71 14.23 -12.43
C THR A 140 -14.60 14.41 -13.94
N LEU A 141 -15.39 15.31 -14.53
CA LEU A 141 -15.37 15.59 -15.97
C LEU A 141 -14.20 16.49 -16.38
N ALA A 142 -13.75 17.43 -15.53
CA ALA A 142 -12.56 18.24 -15.79
C ALA A 142 -11.27 17.40 -15.79
N ALA A 143 -11.28 16.22 -15.15
CA ALA A 143 -10.16 15.29 -15.21
C ALA A 143 -9.98 14.61 -16.59
N LEU A 144 -10.89 14.82 -17.56
CA LEU A 144 -10.81 14.24 -18.91
C LEU A 144 -9.59 14.73 -19.72
N GLY A 145 -9.10 15.95 -19.47
CA GLY A 145 -7.86 16.47 -20.03
C GLY A 145 -6.58 15.75 -19.56
N HIS A 146 -6.63 14.94 -18.50
CA HIS A 146 -5.46 14.48 -17.74
C HIS A 146 -5.25 12.96 -17.72
N GLY A 147 -5.58 12.31 -18.85
CA GLY A 147 -5.99 10.90 -18.92
C GLY A 147 -5.07 9.79 -18.40
N SER A 148 -3.78 10.01 -18.12
CA SER A 148 -2.88 8.93 -17.64
C SER A 148 -2.71 8.87 -16.11
N ARG A 149 -2.90 9.99 -15.41
CA ARG A 149 -2.64 10.11 -13.96
C ARG A 149 -3.90 10.13 -13.09
N PHE A 150 -5.09 10.18 -13.69
CA PHE A 150 -6.34 10.16 -12.94
C PHE A 150 -6.67 8.77 -12.35
N TYR A 151 -7.47 8.75 -11.28
CA TYR A 151 -7.91 7.56 -10.56
C TYR A 151 -8.55 6.51 -11.47
N PHE A 152 -9.40 6.94 -12.41
CA PHE A 152 -10.03 6.03 -13.38
C PHE A 152 -9.08 5.71 -14.53
N TYR A 153 -8.74 4.44 -14.70
CA TYR A 153 -7.99 3.98 -15.86
C TYR A 153 -8.81 4.12 -17.13
N SER A 154 -8.19 4.51 -18.25
CA SER A 154 -8.88 4.75 -19.53
C SER A 154 -10.04 5.74 -19.39
N TRP A 155 -9.84 6.81 -18.61
CA TRP A 155 -10.83 7.87 -18.42
C TRP A 155 -11.15 8.71 -19.66
N PRO A 156 -10.18 9.22 -20.46
CA PRO A 156 -10.48 10.29 -21.42
C PRO A 156 -11.42 9.85 -22.55
N ILE A 157 -12.28 10.77 -23.00
CA ILE A 157 -13.14 10.58 -24.17
C ILE A 157 -12.31 10.79 -25.43
N GLY A 158 -12.12 9.73 -26.20
CA GLY A 158 -11.48 9.77 -27.51
C GLY A 158 -12.53 9.86 -28.61
N PHE A 159 -12.73 11.05 -29.18
CA PHE A 159 -13.69 11.27 -30.27
C PHE A 159 -13.23 10.73 -31.63
N ARG A 160 -11.94 10.41 -31.80
CA ARG A 160 -11.35 10.02 -33.08
C ARG A 160 -11.55 8.56 -33.48
N ALA A 161 -11.95 7.69 -32.56
CA ALA A 161 -12.10 6.26 -32.84
C ALA A 161 -13.29 5.65 -32.07
N LEU A 162 -14.44 5.58 -32.74
CA LEU A 162 -15.68 4.98 -32.20
C LEU A 162 -15.46 3.55 -31.66
N ALA A 163 -14.59 2.77 -32.30
CA ALA A 163 -14.24 1.41 -31.87
C ALA A 163 -13.64 1.34 -30.44
N HIS A 164 -13.08 2.45 -29.92
CA HIS A 164 -12.48 2.50 -28.59
C HIS A 164 -13.44 2.98 -27.50
N TRP A 165 -14.63 3.46 -27.86
CA TRP A 165 -15.60 4.00 -26.90
C TRP A 165 -16.03 3.00 -25.82
N PRO A 166 -16.28 1.71 -26.14
CA PRO A 166 -16.64 0.71 -25.13
C PRO A 166 -15.53 0.43 -24.11
N ARG A 167 -14.30 0.91 -24.32
CA ARG A 167 -13.19 0.74 -23.37
C ARG A 167 -13.01 1.97 -22.45
N GLN A 168 -13.58 3.11 -22.81
CA GLN A 168 -13.41 4.39 -22.10
C GLN A 168 -14.41 4.54 -20.95
N VAL A 169 -13.93 4.73 -19.72
CA VAL A 169 -14.80 4.75 -18.53
C VAL A 169 -15.71 5.98 -18.49
N ALA A 170 -15.29 7.11 -19.06
CA ALA A 170 -16.12 8.30 -19.11
C ALA A 170 -17.43 8.08 -19.89
N TRP A 171 -17.42 7.31 -20.99
CA TRP A 171 -18.65 6.96 -21.70
C TRP A 171 -19.59 6.13 -20.83
N HIS A 172 -19.05 5.19 -20.05
CA HIS A 172 -19.86 4.42 -19.09
C HIS A 172 -20.46 5.35 -18.03
N PHE A 173 -19.69 6.30 -17.51
CA PHE A 173 -20.18 7.28 -16.53
C PHE A 173 -21.35 8.11 -17.10
N LEU A 174 -21.23 8.60 -18.33
CA LEU A 174 -22.29 9.37 -18.99
C LEU A 174 -23.56 8.53 -19.17
N LEU A 175 -23.44 7.35 -19.78
CA LEU A 175 -24.56 6.44 -20.07
C LEU A 175 -25.25 5.96 -18.78
N LEU A 176 -24.46 5.57 -17.77
CA LEU A 176 -24.99 5.17 -16.46
C LEU A 176 -25.69 6.32 -15.77
N SER A 177 -25.14 7.54 -15.82
CA SER A 177 -25.78 8.72 -15.25
C SER A 177 -27.14 8.97 -15.90
N TRP A 178 -27.23 8.94 -17.23
CA TRP A 178 -28.50 9.14 -17.94
C TRP A 178 -29.51 8.01 -17.63
N GLY A 179 -29.05 6.76 -17.62
CA GLY A 179 -29.87 5.60 -17.24
C GLY A 179 -30.39 5.67 -15.81
N PHE A 180 -29.56 6.05 -14.85
CA PHE A 180 -29.98 6.21 -13.46
C PHE A 180 -30.89 7.43 -13.26
N VAL A 181 -30.79 8.49 -14.07
CA VAL A 181 -31.77 9.58 -14.03
C VAL A 181 -33.15 9.08 -14.49
N LEU A 182 -33.21 8.30 -15.57
CA LEU A 182 -34.46 7.70 -16.06
C LEU A 182 -35.15 6.85 -14.98
N LEU A 183 -34.35 6.10 -14.21
CA LEU A 183 -34.84 5.27 -13.10
C LEU A 183 -35.07 6.05 -11.79
N GLY A 184 -34.40 7.19 -11.60
CA GLY A 184 -34.23 7.89 -10.32
C GLY A 184 -35.07 9.15 -10.13
N VAL A 185 -36.00 9.46 -11.03
CA VAL A 185 -36.98 10.56 -10.84
C VAL A 185 -37.85 10.31 -9.59
N ASN A 186 -38.10 9.05 -9.25
CA ASN A 186 -38.58 8.66 -7.92
C ASN A 186 -37.40 8.19 -7.05
N PRO A 187 -37.23 8.69 -5.81
CA PRO A 187 -36.24 8.14 -4.89
C PRO A 187 -36.48 6.64 -4.70
N LEU A 188 -35.40 5.84 -4.77
CA LEU A 188 -35.49 4.42 -4.41
C LEU A 188 -35.92 4.31 -2.93
N PRO A 189 -36.86 3.42 -2.60
CA PRO A 189 -37.15 3.09 -1.21
C PRO A 189 -35.86 2.72 -0.48
N THR A 190 -35.67 3.20 0.75
CA THR A 190 -34.41 3.01 1.48
C THR A 190 -34.02 1.54 1.61
N ARG A 191 -35.00 0.63 1.71
CA ARG A 191 -34.76 -0.83 1.71
C ARG A 191 -34.12 -1.31 0.40
N LEU A 192 -34.62 -0.85 -0.74
CA LEU A 192 -34.11 -1.22 -2.06
C LEU A 192 -32.72 -0.61 -2.31
N LEU A 193 -32.51 0.65 -1.89
CA LEU A 193 -31.19 1.28 -1.96
C LEU A 193 -30.14 0.51 -1.16
N ARG A 194 -30.47 0.06 0.05
CA ARG A 194 -29.57 -0.77 0.87
C ARG A 194 -29.25 -2.10 0.19
N ARG A 195 -30.25 -2.76 -0.41
CA ARG A 195 -30.05 -4.00 -1.18
C ARG A 195 -29.13 -3.75 -2.36
N LEU A 196 -29.35 -2.68 -3.13
CA LEU A 196 -28.50 -2.30 -4.25
C LEU A 196 -27.04 -2.10 -3.81
N LEU A 197 -26.79 -1.31 -2.76
CA LEU A 197 -25.42 -1.08 -2.27
C LEU A 197 -24.76 -2.35 -1.75
N ALA A 198 -25.51 -3.22 -1.07
CA ALA A 198 -25.00 -4.51 -0.63
C ALA A 198 -24.69 -5.45 -1.81
N THR A 199 -25.56 -5.50 -2.81
CA THR A 199 -25.34 -6.27 -4.05
C THR A 199 -24.12 -5.75 -4.79
N LEU A 200 -23.98 -4.43 -4.95
CA LEU A 200 -22.79 -3.84 -5.58
C LEU A 200 -21.51 -4.21 -4.82
N LEU A 201 -21.53 -4.19 -3.48
CA LEU A 201 -20.37 -4.57 -2.67
C LEU A 201 -20.02 -6.05 -2.89
N VAL A 202 -20.99 -6.95 -2.74
CA VAL A 202 -20.77 -8.39 -2.89
C VAL A 202 -20.35 -8.75 -4.32
N THR A 203 -21.01 -8.19 -5.34
CA THR A 203 -20.63 -8.41 -6.75
C THR A 203 -19.23 -7.88 -7.02
N GLY A 204 -18.88 -6.69 -6.52
CA GLY A 204 -17.52 -6.16 -6.61
C GLY A 204 -16.49 -7.11 -5.98
N GLN A 205 -16.80 -7.65 -4.80
CA GLN A 205 -15.94 -8.62 -4.11
C GLN A 205 -15.74 -9.90 -4.93
N LEU A 206 -16.82 -10.50 -5.44
CA LEU A 206 -16.76 -11.70 -6.28
C LEU A 206 -15.94 -11.47 -7.55
N VAL A 207 -16.11 -10.32 -8.20
CA VAL A 207 -15.33 -9.94 -9.39
C VAL A 207 -13.85 -9.82 -9.05
N CYS A 208 -13.49 -9.15 -7.94
CA CYS A 208 -12.09 -9.04 -7.51
C CYS A 208 -11.46 -10.42 -7.23
N ILE A 209 -12.20 -11.31 -6.56
CA ILE A 209 -11.78 -12.69 -6.27
C ILE A 209 -11.46 -13.44 -7.56
N VAL A 210 -12.41 -13.47 -8.51
CA VAL A 210 -12.25 -14.19 -9.77
C VAL A 210 -11.08 -13.64 -10.58
N LEU A 211 -10.96 -12.31 -10.66
CA LEU A 211 -9.93 -11.66 -11.48
C LEU A 211 -8.53 -11.85 -10.88
N LEU A 212 -8.37 -11.71 -9.57
CA LEU A 212 -7.06 -11.92 -8.93
C LEU A 212 -6.58 -13.35 -9.11
N LEU A 213 -7.44 -14.34 -8.80
CA LEU A 213 -7.05 -15.75 -8.87
C LEU A 213 -6.70 -16.17 -10.30
N ARG A 214 -7.45 -15.69 -11.29
CA ARG A 214 -7.14 -15.90 -12.71
C ARG A 214 -5.83 -15.22 -13.11
N HIS A 215 -5.61 -13.99 -12.65
CA HIS A 215 -4.42 -13.21 -13.01
C HIS A 215 -3.13 -13.78 -12.41
N THR A 216 -3.19 -14.29 -11.18
CA THR A 216 -2.02 -14.87 -10.51
C THR A 216 -1.86 -16.37 -10.71
N GLY A 217 -2.79 -17.03 -11.41
CA GLY A 217 -2.79 -18.48 -11.60
C GLY A 217 -2.87 -19.24 -10.27
N PHE A 218 -3.69 -18.75 -9.33
CA PHE A 218 -3.85 -19.30 -7.97
C PHE A 218 -2.57 -19.30 -7.12
N SER A 219 -1.56 -18.52 -7.51
CA SER A 219 -0.31 -18.35 -6.78
C SER A 219 -0.20 -16.94 -6.21
N ALA A 220 0.77 -16.71 -5.33
CA ALA A 220 1.10 -15.38 -4.84
C ALA A 220 1.35 -14.39 -5.98
N PRO A 221 0.91 -13.12 -5.83
CA PRO A 221 1.56 -12.01 -6.52
C PRO A 221 3.07 -12.09 -6.31
N TYR A 222 3.83 -11.81 -7.36
CA TYR A 222 5.27 -11.97 -7.43
C TYR A 222 5.83 -10.84 -8.27
N SER A 223 5.86 -9.65 -7.67
CA SER A 223 6.50 -8.45 -8.20
C SER A 223 7.09 -7.67 -7.04
N ASP A 224 8.22 -7.01 -7.27
CA ASP A 224 8.84 -6.09 -6.32
C ASP A 224 9.06 -6.75 -4.93
N ASP A 225 8.53 -6.17 -3.84
CA ASP A 225 8.67 -6.63 -2.45
C ASP A 225 7.77 -7.81 -2.08
N HIS A 226 6.89 -8.33 -2.96
CA HIS A 226 6.05 -9.49 -2.62
C HIS A 226 6.86 -10.73 -2.18
N PRO A 227 7.94 -11.15 -2.86
CA PRO A 227 8.74 -12.28 -2.41
C PRO A 227 9.42 -11.99 -1.07
N SER A 228 9.97 -10.78 -0.89
CA SER A 228 10.48 -10.31 0.40
C SER A 228 9.44 -10.41 1.50
N PHE A 229 8.20 -10.02 1.23
CA PHE A 229 7.09 -10.12 2.17
C PHE A 229 6.70 -11.57 2.48
N LEU A 230 6.69 -12.48 1.50
CA LEU A 230 6.50 -13.91 1.71
C LEU A 230 7.60 -14.52 2.59
N PHE A 231 8.85 -14.09 2.39
CA PHE A 231 9.95 -14.53 3.22
C PHE A 231 9.81 -14.01 4.66
N ARG A 232 9.46 -12.73 4.85
CA ARG A 232 9.15 -12.16 6.18
C ARG A 232 8.00 -12.88 6.89
N LEU A 233 7.01 -13.40 6.14
CA LEU A 233 5.94 -14.23 6.71
C LEU A 233 6.49 -15.57 7.23
N ALA A 234 7.35 -16.24 6.46
CA ALA A 234 7.98 -17.47 6.90
C ALA A 234 8.90 -17.24 8.10
N GLU A 235 9.68 -16.16 8.08
CA GLU A 235 10.49 -15.73 9.23
C GLU A 235 9.64 -15.47 10.46
N TYR A 236 8.52 -14.76 10.32
CA TYR A 236 7.61 -14.47 11.42
C TYR A 236 7.12 -15.75 12.10
N PHE A 237 6.65 -16.74 11.34
CA PHE A 237 6.21 -18.01 11.92
C PHE A 237 7.37 -18.84 12.49
N GLY A 238 8.54 -18.82 11.84
CA GLY A 238 9.72 -19.52 12.32
C GLY A 238 10.35 -18.89 13.58
N ALA A 239 10.11 -17.60 13.81
CA ALA A 239 10.62 -16.87 14.96
C ALA A 239 9.58 -16.62 16.05
N PHE A 240 8.30 -16.92 15.80
CA PHE A 240 7.19 -16.59 16.70
C PHE A 240 7.44 -17.11 18.14
N PRO A 241 7.19 -16.29 19.18
CA PRO A 241 6.60 -14.94 19.16
C PRO A 241 7.61 -13.80 18.96
N TRP A 242 8.88 -14.12 18.76
CA TRP A 242 9.98 -13.18 18.70
C TRP A 242 10.04 -12.40 17.37
N ARG A 243 10.66 -11.22 17.43
CA ARG A 243 10.73 -10.26 16.29
C ARG A 243 12.12 -10.06 15.71
N GLU A 244 13.10 -10.74 16.32
CA GLU A 244 14.47 -10.84 15.86
C GLU A 244 14.81 -12.32 15.77
N ASN A 245 15.49 -12.71 14.68
CA ASN A 245 15.82 -14.10 14.40
C ASN A 245 17.18 -14.25 13.72
N TYR A 246 17.78 -15.42 13.91
CA TYR A 246 18.91 -15.88 13.11
C TYR A 246 18.37 -16.62 11.87
N VAL A 247 18.82 -16.19 10.70
CA VAL A 247 18.30 -16.60 9.38
C VAL A 247 19.42 -17.31 8.60
N PRO A 248 19.47 -18.65 8.62
CA PRO A 248 20.54 -19.39 7.93
C PRO A 248 20.35 -19.49 6.41
N TYR A 249 19.14 -19.21 5.91
CA TYR A 249 18.82 -19.30 4.47
C TYR A 249 19.61 -18.33 3.59
N TRP A 250 20.14 -17.25 4.18
CA TRP A 250 20.91 -16.23 3.49
C TRP A 250 22.27 -16.03 4.15
N ASN A 251 23.31 -15.87 3.33
CA ASN A 251 24.65 -15.43 3.72
C ASN A 251 25.25 -16.22 4.88
N ALA A 252 24.99 -17.53 4.92
CA ALA A 252 25.46 -18.45 5.96
C ALA A 252 24.99 -18.09 7.39
N GLY A 253 23.83 -17.44 7.55
CA GLY A 253 23.31 -17.07 8.85
C GLY A 253 23.50 -15.60 9.16
N VAL A 254 22.41 -14.86 9.24
CA VAL A 254 22.41 -13.44 9.64
C VAL A 254 21.34 -13.20 10.69
N VAL A 255 21.64 -12.33 11.66
CA VAL A 255 20.61 -11.85 12.58
C VAL A 255 19.84 -10.74 11.89
N ASN A 256 18.52 -10.90 11.84
CA ASN A 256 17.62 -9.98 11.19
C ASN A 256 16.49 -9.55 12.14
N SER A 257 16.04 -8.30 12.01
CA SER A 257 14.88 -7.75 12.72
C SER A 257 13.86 -7.11 11.77
N VAL A 258 13.97 -7.32 10.45
CA VAL A 258 13.11 -6.69 9.41
C VAL A 258 11.62 -7.03 9.55
N ILE A 259 11.27 -8.08 10.33
CA ILE A 259 9.87 -8.36 10.73
C ILE A 259 9.22 -7.14 11.41
N THR A 260 9.98 -6.33 12.17
CA THR A 260 9.45 -5.23 12.98
C THR A 260 9.00 -4.01 12.16
N SER A 261 9.61 -3.77 11.00
CA SER A 261 9.36 -2.57 10.19
C SER A 261 8.28 -2.76 9.11
N SER A 262 7.90 -4.00 8.80
CA SER A 262 7.05 -4.33 7.64
C SER A 262 5.54 -4.44 7.93
N GLY A 263 5.13 -4.49 9.20
CA GLY A 263 3.73 -4.74 9.57
C GLY A 263 3.25 -6.18 9.36
N VAL A 264 4.17 -7.12 9.09
CA VAL A 264 3.85 -8.50 8.70
C VAL A 264 3.01 -9.25 9.74
N ALA A 265 3.19 -9.00 11.04
CA ALA A 265 2.48 -9.74 12.09
C ALA A 265 0.96 -9.63 12.02
N GLY A 266 0.44 -8.43 11.75
CA GLY A 266 -1.01 -8.24 11.70
C GLY A 266 -1.62 -9.05 10.59
N TYR A 267 -0.94 -9.07 9.44
CA TYR A 267 -1.34 -9.85 8.27
C TYR A 267 -1.15 -11.36 8.49
N ALA A 268 -0.05 -11.77 9.13
CA ALA A 268 0.24 -13.15 9.47
C ALA A 268 -0.82 -13.72 10.42
N LEU A 269 -1.15 -13.02 11.52
CA LEU A 269 -2.13 -13.47 12.50
C LEU A 269 -3.55 -13.46 11.94
N LEU A 270 -3.92 -12.42 11.18
CA LEU A 270 -5.24 -12.36 10.53
C LEU A 270 -5.43 -13.49 9.51
N GLY A 271 -4.38 -13.84 8.78
CA GLY A 271 -4.37 -14.92 7.79
C GLY A 271 -3.97 -16.29 8.32
N ALA A 272 -3.67 -16.44 9.62
CA ALA A 272 -3.11 -17.65 10.20
C ALA A 272 -3.84 -18.95 9.80
N PRO A 273 -5.20 -18.99 9.75
CA PRO A 273 -5.90 -20.19 9.30
C PRO A 273 -5.50 -20.67 7.90
N PHE A 274 -5.08 -19.77 7.00
CA PHE A 274 -4.64 -20.15 5.65
C PHE A 274 -3.15 -20.50 5.61
N TRP A 275 -2.31 -19.73 6.32
CA TRP A 275 -0.86 -19.95 6.36
C TRP A 275 -0.48 -21.29 7.00
N LEU A 276 -1.30 -21.79 7.92
CA LEU A 276 -1.07 -23.06 8.60
C LEU A 276 -1.56 -24.27 7.80
N LEU A 277 -2.30 -24.07 6.70
CA LEU A 277 -2.85 -25.15 5.87
C LEU A 277 -1.99 -25.48 4.64
N THR A 278 -1.16 -24.55 4.17
CA THR A 278 -0.38 -24.70 2.94
C THR A 278 0.81 -23.75 2.92
N ASP A 279 1.76 -23.96 2.01
CA ASP A 279 2.90 -23.08 1.83
C ASP A 279 2.50 -21.61 1.58
N PRO A 280 3.30 -20.63 2.06
CA PRO A 280 2.97 -19.21 1.95
C PRO A 280 2.63 -18.75 0.52
N HIS A 281 3.33 -19.24 -0.50
CA HIS A 281 3.05 -18.80 -1.88
C HIS A 281 1.73 -19.33 -2.45
N PHE A 282 1.16 -20.40 -1.90
CA PHE A 282 -0.19 -20.87 -2.25
C PHE A 282 -1.27 -20.23 -1.40
N ALA A 283 -1.01 -19.96 -0.12
CA ALA A 283 -1.96 -19.28 0.77
C ALA A 283 -2.13 -17.78 0.43
N ALA A 284 -1.07 -17.13 -0.04
CA ALA A 284 -1.01 -15.68 -0.23
C ALA A 284 -2.17 -15.03 -1.01
N PRO A 285 -2.59 -15.51 -2.19
CA PRO A 285 -3.70 -14.88 -2.92
C PRO A 285 -5.01 -14.95 -2.13
N TYR A 286 -5.26 -16.03 -1.40
CA TYR A 286 -6.46 -16.20 -0.59
C TYR A 286 -6.45 -15.29 0.64
N VAL A 287 -5.31 -15.14 1.31
CA VAL A 287 -5.19 -14.23 2.45
C VAL A 287 -5.31 -12.77 2.00
N LEU A 288 -4.78 -12.42 0.83
CA LEU A 288 -4.91 -11.08 0.27
C LEU A 288 -6.38 -10.76 -0.01
N LEU A 289 -7.11 -11.68 -0.64
CA LEU A 289 -8.55 -11.55 -0.89
C LEU A 289 -9.35 -11.49 0.40
N PHE A 290 -9.11 -12.40 1.34
CA PHE A 290 -9.75 -12.38 2.65
C PHE A 290 -9.53 -11.04 3.34
N THR A 291 -8.31 -10.53 3.34
CA THR A 291 -7.94 -9.30 4.06
C THR A 291 -8.54 -8.06 3.41
N PHE A 292 -8.28 -7.83 2.13
CA PHE A 292 -8.54 -6.53 1.48
C PHE A 292 -9.85 -6.48 0.71
N VAL A 293 -10.33 -7.61 0.22
CA VAL A 293 -11.60 -7.69 -0.51
C VAL A 293 -12.75 -7.95 0.46
N LEU A 294 -12.56 -8.79 1.48
CA LEU A 294 -13.64 -9.17 2.41
C LEU A 294 -13.55 -8.45 3.75
N PHE A 295 -12.49 -8.68 4.52
CA PHE A 295 -12.37 -8.25 5.91
C PHE A 295 -12.38 -6.72 6.03
N VAL A 296 -11.48 -5.99 5.37
CA VAL A 296 -11.36 -4.52 5.50
C VAL A 296 -12.68 -3.80 5.14
N PRO A 297 -13.34 -4.07 4.00
CA PRO A 297 -14.62 -3.45 3.66
C PRO A 297 -15.71 -3.73 4.71
N TRP A 298 -15.94 -4.99 5.07
CA TRP A 298 -17.01 -5.36 6.02
C TRP A 298 -16.71 -4.91 7.44
N PHE A 299 -15.46 -4.96 7.89
CA PHE A 299 -15.04 -4.44 9.18
C PHE A 299 -15.28 -2.93 9.28
N THR A 300 -15.03 -2.19 8.19
CA THR A 300 -15.40 -0.78 8.08
C THR A 300 -16.91 -0.54 8.13
N VAL A 301 -17.72 -1.37 7.45
CA VAL A 301 -19.19 -1.31 7.55
C VAL A 301 -19.62 -1.43 9.02
N PHE A 302 -19.10 -2.42 9.75
CA PHE A 302 -19.46 -2.63 11.16
C PHE A 302 -18.97 -1.50 12.06
N ALA A 303 -17.76 -0.97 11.83
CA ALA A 303 -17.23 0.17 12.57
C ALA A 303 -18.09 1.43 12.38
N PHE A 304 -18.52 1.70 11.14
CA PHE A 304 -19.36 2.86 10.83
C PHE A 304 -20.77 2.70 11.42
N ARG A 305 -21.32 1.47 11.43
CA ARG A 305 -22.56 1.16 12.17
C ARG A 305 -22.39 1.34 13.67
N ALA A 306 -21.23 0.98 14.23
CA ALA A 306 -20.93 1.19 15.64
C ALA A 306 -20.88 2.69 15.99
N ALA A 307 -20.31 3.52 15.12
CA ALA A 307 -20.23 4.98 15.25
C ALA A 307 -21.57 5.71 15.04
N GLY A 308 -22.59 5.03 14.49
CA GLY A 308 -23.95 5.55 14.37
C GLY A 308 -24.43 5.85 12.95
N LEU A 309 -23.64 5.56 11.90
CA LEU A 309 -24.08 5.71 10.51
C LEU A 309 -25.19 4.70 10.18
N SER A 310 -26.14 5.07 9.32
CA SER A 310 -27.17 4.13 8.81
C SER A 310 -26.53 3.04 7.96
N TRP A 311 -27.27 1.97 7.67
CA TRP A 311 -26.83 0.91 6.75
C TRP A 311 -26.45 1.45 5.36
N THR A 312 -27.16 2.45 4.86
CA THR A 312 -26.85 3.09 3.57
C THR A 312 -25.46 3.73 3.60
N GLY A 313 -25.15 4.52 4.64
CA GLY A 313 -23.84 5.13 4.81
C GLY A 313 -22.75 4.10 5.06
N ALA A 314 -23.01 3.11 5.90
CA ALA A 314 -22.04 2.06 6.21
C ALA A 314 -21.68 1.23 4.96
N LEU A 315 -22.67 0.79 4.17
CA LEU A 315 -22.44 0.04 2.92
C LEU A 315 -21.71 0.89 1.86
N ALA A 316 -22.05 2.18 1.74
CA ALA A 316 -21.30 3.10 0.90
C ALA A 316 -19.84 3.23 1.36
N GLY A 317 -19.60 3.28 2.68
CA GLY A 317 -18.26 3.24 3.25
C GLY A 317 -17.49 1.95 2.92
N GLY A 318 -18.13 0.79 3.02
CA GLY A 318 -17.54 -0.50 2.62
C GLY A 318 -17.16 -0.53 1.13
N LEU A 319 -18.05 -0.05 0.25
CA LEU A 319 -17.77 0.11 -1.18
C LEU A 319 -16.57 1.02 -1.43
N LEU A 320 -16.51 2.17 -0.76
CA LEU A 320 -15.41 3.12 -0.91
C LEU A 320 -14.10 2.59 -0.31
N MET A 321 -14.12 1.77 0.74
CA MET A 321 -12.91 1.09 1.20
C MET A 321 -12.38 0.07 0.20
N LEU A 322 -13.27 -0.57 -0.56
CA LEU A 322 -12.89 -1.45 -1.66
C LEU A 322 -12.34 -0.68 -2.87
N CYS A 323 -12.59 0.63 -3.02
CA CYS A 323 -12.25 1.39 -4.23
C CYS A 323 -11.76 2.83 -3.97
N GLY A 324 -11.10 3.07 -2.84
CA GLY A 324 -10.91 4.43 -2.33
C GLY A 324 -9.74 5.19 -2.93
N SER A 325 -8.68 4.49 -3.33
CA SER A 325 -7.44 5.11 -3.81
C SER A 325 -6.66 4.18 -4.74
N ARG A 326 -6.12 4.73 -5.81
CA ARG A 326 -5.18 4.08 -6.71
C ARG A 326 -3.84 3.81 -6.01
N LEU A 327 -3.32 4.78 -5.24
CA LEU A 327 -2.09 4.63 -4.48
C LEU A 327 -2.17 3.42 -3.54
N TYR A 328 -3.29 3.25 -2.85
CA TYR A 328 -3.51 2.10 -1.98
C TYR A 328 -3.28 0.76 -2.70
N PHE A 329 -3.81 0.61 -3.92
CA PHE A 329 -3.62 -0.60 -4.73
C PHE A 329 -2.20 -0.76 -5.24
N ILE A 330 -1.55 0.33 -5.64
CA ILE A 330 -0.16 0.28 -6.11
C ILE A 330 0.74 -0.27 -4.99
N TRP A 331 0.62 0.27 -3.78
CA TRP A 331 1.42 -0.18 -2.64
C TRP A 331 1.10 -1.64 -2.24
N MET A 332 -0.18 -2.00 -2.25
CA MET A 332 -0.62 -3.35 -1.87
C MET A 332 -0.28 -4.43 -2.91
N LEU A 333 -0.60 -4.20 -4.19
CA LEU A 333 -0.51 -5.21 -5.25
C LEU A 333 0.74 -5.08 -6.11
N HIS A 334 1.17 -3.87 -6.46
CA HIS A 334 2.35 -3.69 -7.32
C HIS A 334 3.65 -3.81 -6.52
N PHE A 335 3.79 -3.00 -5.46
CA PHE A 335 4.99 -2.96 -4.64
C PHE A 335 5.07 -4.09 -3.61
N GLY A 336 3.95 -4.64 -3.14
CA GLY A 336 3.96 -5.74 -2.16
C GLY A 336 4.15 -5.31 -0.71
N THR A 337 3.91 -4.03 -0.37
CA THR A 337 3.97 -3.50 1.01
C THR A 337 2.70 -3.86 1.81
N VAL A 338 2.35 -5.14 1.84
CA VAL A 338 1.05 -5.65 2.26
C VAL A 338 0.74 -5.36 3.74
N GLY A 339 1.71 -5.56 4.63
CA GLY A 339 1.55 -5.30 6.06
C GLY A 339 1.23 -3.84 6.36
N ALA A 340 1.98 -2.90 5.78
CA ALA A 340 1.73 -1.47 5.88
C ALA A 340 0.37 -1.06 5.31
N SER A 341 -0.02 -1.62 4.15
CA SER A 341 -1.34 -1.39 3.55
C SER A 341 -2.49 -1.88 4.44
N LEU A 342 -2.33 -3.02 5.13
CA LEU A 342 -3.31 -3.48 6.11
C LEU A 342 -3.41 -2.48 7.27
N SER A 343 -2.31 -2.20 7.95
CA SER A 343 -2.29 -1.30 9.10
C SER A 343 -2.92 0.06 8.79
N GLY A 344 -2.60 0.62 7.62
CA GLY A 344 -3.22 1.84 7.10
C GLY A 344 -4.73 1.79 6.92
N ALA A 345 -5.22 0.71 6.30
CA ALA A 345 -6.63 0.53 6.00
C ALA A 345 -7.52 0.38 7.25
N LEU A 346 -6.94 0.05 8.42
CA LEU A 346 -7.68 -0.04 9.67
C LEU A 346 -7.98 1.31 10.33
N LEU A 347 -7.31 2.40 9.93
CA LEU A 347 -7.49 3.71 10.55
C LEU A 347 -8.96 4.18 10.61
N PRO A 348 -9.76 4.12 9.53
CA PRO A 348 -11.16 4.57 9.58
C PRO A 348 -11.99 3.75 10.57
N ALA A 349 -11.75 2.43 10.62
CA ALA A 349 -12.43 1.53 11.54
C ALA A 349 -11.99 1.78 13.00
N ALA A 350 -10.70 1.94 13.26
CA ALA A 350 -10.14 2.24 14.57
C ALA A 350 -10.73 3.53 15.14
N LEU A 351 -10.77 4.61 14.34
CA LEU A 351 -11.35 5.88 14.76
C LEU A 351 -12.86 5.76 15.03
N ALA A 352 -13.60 5.05 14.18
CA ALA A 352 -15.04 4.87 14.33
C ALA A 352 -15.40 4.02 15.56
N PHE A 353 -14.70 2.93 15.82
CA PHE A 353 -14.88 2.13 17.04
C PHE A 353 -14.48 2.91 18.30
N LEU A 354 -13.37 3.66 18.26
CA LEU A 354 -12.93 4.47 19.39
C LEU A 354 -13.95 5.56 19.72
N TYR A 355 -14.44 6.26 18.67
CA TYR A 355 -15.51 7.23 18.83
C TYR A 355 -16.76 6.59 19.44
N ALA A 356 -17.18 5.42 18.94
CA ALA A 356 -18.33 4.68 19.44
C ALA A 356 -18.15 4.30 20.92
N ALA A 357 -16.98 3.77 21.29
CA ALA A 357 -16.64 3.38 22.65
C ALA A 357 -16.79 4.54 23.64
N VAL A 358 -16.31 5.72 23.24
CA VAL A 358 -16.32 6.93 24.09
C VAL A 358 -17.69 7.62 24.13
N HIS A 359 -18.40 7.71 23.00
CA HIS A 359 -19.52 8.65 22.84
C HIS A 359 -20.91 8.03 22.84
N ARG A 360 -21.06 6.74 22.55
CA ARG A 360 -22.38 6.14 22.34
C ARG A 360 -23.19 6.10 23.64
N ARG A 361 -24.50 6.36 23.54
CA ARG A 361 -25.48 6.23 24.61
C ARG A 361 -26.67 5.40 24.09
N PRO A 362 -27.13 4.35 24.81
CA PRO A 362 -26.58 3.77 26.04
C PRO A 362 -25.17 3.18 25.85
N ALA A 363 -24.58 2.61 26.91
CA ALA A 363 -23.21 2.10 26.88
C ALA A 363 -23.00 1.11 25.72
N PRO A 364 -21.87 1.21 24.98
CA PRO A 364 -21.60 0.31 23.86
C PRO A 364 -21.52 -1.17 24.31
N PRO A 365 -21.98 -2.11 23.47
CA PRO A 365 -21.83 -3.54 23.74
C PRO A 365 -20.36 -3.99 23.63
N ARG A 366 -20.02 -5.14 24.24
CA ARG A 366 -18.65 -5.70 24.27
C ARG A 366 -18.01 -5.81 22.88
N ARG A 367 -18.78 -6.15 21.84
CA ARG A 367 -18.31 -6.21 20.45
C ARG A 367 -17.68 -4.92 19.91
N VAL A 368 -18.04 -3.75 20.44
CA VAL A 368 -17.42 -2.46 20.04
C VAL A 368 -15.99 -2.38 20.58
N PHE A 369 -15.75 -2.87 21.79
CA PHE A 369 -14.42 -2.91 22.40
C PHE A 369 -13.54 -3.99 21.78
N ALA A 370 -14.12 -5.16 21.43
CA ALA A 370 -13.40 -6.18 20.66
C ALA A 370 -13.00 -5.67 19.26
N GLY A 371 -13.93 -4.98 18.57
CA GLY A 371 -13.62 -4.31 17.30
C GLY A 371 -12.56 -3.21 17.45
N LEU A 372 -12.61 -2.43 18.54
CA LEU A 372 -11.59 -1.42 18.85
C LEU A 372 -10.21 -2.05 19.08
N PHE A 373 -10.13 -3.10 19.90
CA PHE A 373 -8.91 -3.86 20.14
C PHE A 373 -8.31 -4.36 18.82
N LEU A 374 -9.10 -5.08 18.02
CA LEU A 374 -8.64 -5.64 16.75
C LEU A 374 -8.18 -4.55 15.77
N ALA A 375 -8.93 -3.45 15.66
CA ALA A 375 -8.59 -2.34 14.78
C ALA A 375 -7.26 -1.67 15.19
N LEU A 376 -7.08 -1.36 16.49
CA LEU A 376 -5.86 -0.74 17.00
C LEU A 376 -4.67 -1.69 16.96
N PHE A 377 -4.88 -2.97 17.26
CA PHE A 377 -3.85 -4.00 17.18
C PHE A 377 -3.31 -4.12 15.76
N LEU A 378 -4.17 -4.31 14.76
CA LEU A 378 -3.77 -4.44 13.35
C LEU A 378 -3.19 -3.13 12.79
N MET A 379 -3.76 -1.98 13.17
CA MET A 379 -3.25 -0.66 12.81
C MET A 379 -1.84 -0.45 13.37
N GLY A 380 -1.58 -0.83 14.63
CA GLY A 380 -0.31 -0.63 15.30
C GLY A 380 0.82 -1.60 14.90
N GLN A 381 0.58 -2.57 14.02
CA GLN A 381 1.63 -3.50 13.58
C GLN A 381 2.69 -2.84 12.70
N TRP A 382 2.35 -1.74 12.03
CA TRP A 382 3.31 -0.96 11.25
C TRP A 382 3.76 0.27 12.06
N PRO A 383 5.06 0.43 12.40
CA PRO A 383 5.51 1.45 13.34
C PRO A 383 5.07 2.89 13.03
N PRO A 384 5.06 3.37 11.76
CA PRO A 384 4.58 4.71 11.44
C PRO A 384 3.12 4.98 11.84
N MET A 385 2.27 3.95 11.93
CA MET A 385 0.89 4.11 12.39
C MET A 385 0.77 4.34 13.89
N LEU A 386 1.80 4.00 14.68
CA LEU A 386 1.83 4.28 16.12
C LEU A 386 1.83 5.79 16.40
N LEU A 387 2.33 6.62 15.46
CA LEU A 387 2.25 8.08 15.55
C LEU A 387 0.80 8.59 15.68
N LEU A 388 -0.18 7.87 15.11
CA LEU A 388 -1.60 8.21 15.23
C LEU A 388 -2.18 7.91 16.61
N GLY A 389 -1.45 7.17 17.46
CA GLY A 389 -1.76 7.02 18.87
C GLY A 389 -1.82 8.36 19.60
N LEU A 390 -0.99 9.33 19.21
CA LEU A 390 -0.96 10.67 19.83
C LEU A 390 -2.28 11.44 19.64
N PRO A 391 -2.73 11.78 18.40
CA PRO A 391 -3.97 12.51 18.22
C PRO A 391 -5.19 11.71 18.73
N MET A 392 -5.21 10.39 18.57
CA MET A 392 -6.32 9.56 19.07
C MET A 392 -6.37 9.49 20.60
N GLY A 393 -5.21 9.42 21.25
CA GLY A 393 -5.05 9.45 22.70
C GLY A 393 -5.48 10.79 23.29
N LEU A 394 -5.01 11.91 22.72
CA LEU A 394 -5.40 13.26 23.15
C LEU A 394 -6.91 13.51 23.00
N LEU A 395 -7.51 13.09 21.89
CA LEU A 395 -8.97 13.18 21.69
C LEU A 395 -9.75 12.35 22.72
N THR A 396 -9.22 11.17 23.07
CA THR A 396 -9.81 10.29 24.09
C THR A 396 -9.70 10.91 25.48
N ALA A 397 -8.53 11.43 25.85
CA ALA A 397 -8.29 12.12 27.11
C ALA A 397 -9.17 13.37 27.25
N ALA A 398 -9.27 14.20 26.21
CA ALA A 398 -10.15 15.37 26.20
C ALA A 398 -11.64 15.01 26.37
N ALA A 399 -12.02 13.77 26.07
CA ALA A 399 -13.36 13.25 26.25
C ALA A 399 -13.57 12.47 27.58
N TRP A 400 -12.68 12.60 28.57
CA TRP A 400 -12.71 11.84 29.83
C TRP A 400 -14.08 11.79 30.51
N ARG A 401 -14.77 12.93 30.63
CA ARG A 401 -16.11 13.00 31.23
C ARG A 401 -17.15 12.08 30.56
N ARG A 402 -16.91 11.63 29.33
CA ARG A 402 -17.83 10.75 28.57
C ARG A 402 -17.54 9.28 28.78
N TRP A 403 -16.27 8.91 28.96
CA TRP A 403 -15.87 7.51 29.11
C TRP A 403 -15.58 7.11 30.57
N TRP A 404 -15.33 8.06 31.47
CA TRP A 404 -15.08 7.83 32.91
C TRP A 404 -16.31 7.39 33.73
N ARG A 405 -17.38 6.98 33.06
CA ARG A 405 -18.58 6.42 33.69
C ARG A 405 -18.40 4.93 33.99
N PRO A 406 -19.01 4.38 35.05
CA PRO A 406 -18.83 2.98 35.45
C PRO A 406 -19.06 1.97 34.32
N ALA A 407 -20.09 2.19 33.50
CA ALA A 407 -20.45 1.30 32.40
C ALA A 407 -19.44 1.22 31.24
N VAL A 408 -18.48 2.16 31.14
CA VAL A 408 -17.52 2.26 30.04
C VAL A 408 -16.07 2.22 30.51
N ARG A 409 -15.75 2.87 31.64
CA ARG A 409 -14.36 3.09 32.10
C ARG A 409 -13.54 1.79 32.14
N GLY A 410 -14.08 0.75 32.78
CA GLY A 410 -13.36 -0.52 32.93
C GLY A 410 -13.10 -1.17 31.58
N ARG A 411 -14.10 -1.19 30.69
CA ARG A 411 -13.96 -1.80 29.36
C ARG A 411 -12.94 -1.06 28.49
N LEU A 412 -12.93 0.27 28.53
CA LEU A 412 -11.98 1.07 27.75
C LEU A 412 -10.55 0.93 28.28
N LEU A 413 -10.35 0.95 29.60
CA LEU A 413 -9.03 0.74 30.23
C LEU A 413 -8.49 -0.65 29.92
N TRP A 414 -9.31 -1.70 30.07
CA TRP A 414 -8.92 -3.06 29.70
C TRP A 414 -8.59 -3.18 28.22
N THR A 415 -9.36 -2.54 27.34
CA THR A 415 -9.04 -2.52 25.89
C THR A 415 -7.70 -1.85 25.64
N GLY A 416 -7.42 -0.72 26.29
CA GLY A 416 -6.13 -0.02 26.19
C GLY A 416 -4.97 -0.88 26.67
N LEU A 417 -5.11 -1.53 27.82
CA LEU A 417 -4.09 -2.44 28.37
C LEU A 417 -3.82 -3.62 27.43
N LEU A 418 -4.87 -4.23 26.87
CA LEU A 418 -4.73 -5.31 25.90
C LEU A 418 -4.02 -4.84 24.63
N VAL A 419 -4.34 -3.65 24.11
CA VAL A 419 -3.65 -3.09 22.93
C VAL A 419 -2.17 -2.86 23.23
N VAL A 420 -1.84 -2.25 24.37
CA VAL A 420 -0.44 -2.01 24.78
C VAL A 420 0.31 -3.33 24.92
N GLY A 421 -0.25 -4.31 25.63
CA GLY A 421 0.38 -5.62 25.80
C GLY A 421 0.58 -6.35 24.47
N ALA A 422 -0.41 -6.30 23.56
CA ALA A 422 -0.33 -6.95 22.25
C ALA A 422 0.64 -6.24 21.27
N LEU A 423 0.87 -4.93 21.45
CA LEU A 423 1.82 -4.16 20.64
C LEU A 423 3.23 -4.12 21.23
N LEU A 424 3.42 -4.56 22.48
CA LEU A 424 4.71 -4.52 23.17
C LEU A 424 5.85 -5.17 22.36
N PRO A 425 5.68 -6.36 21.74
CA PRO A 425 6.75 -6.94 20.93
C PRO A 425 7.12 -6.09 19.71
N THR A 426 6.13 -5.42 19.09
CA THR A 426 6.35 -4.54 17.94
C THR A 426 7.10 -3.27 18.36
N VAL A 427 6.71 -2.67 19.49
CA VAL A 427 7.36 -1.46 20.02
C VAL A 427 8.78 -1.77 20.48
N ALA A 428 8.99 -2.85 21.23
CA ALA A 428 10.30 -3.28 21.69
C ALA A 428 11.24 -3.58 20.51
N GLY A 429 10.77 -4.36 19.52
CA GLY A 429 11.55 -4.67 18.33
C GLY A 429 11.88 -3.45 17.46
N ALA A 430 11.00 -2.45 17.40
CA ALA A 430 11.27 -1.20 16.67
C ALA A 430 12.31 -0.32 17.38
N LEU A 431 12.21 -0.17 18.70
CA LEU A 431 13.12 0.69 19.48
C LEU A 431 14.53 0.10 19.64
N LEU A 432 14.64 -1.23 19.65
CA LEU A 432 15.89 -1.92 19.97
C LEU A 432 16.58 -2.55 18.75
N GLY A 433 15.93 -2.53 17.58
CA GLY A 433 16.54 -2.90 16.30
C GLY A 433 17.53 -1.83 15.82
N LYS A 434 18.79 -1.94 16.25
CA LYS A 434 19.83 -0.91 16.06
C LYS A 434 20.03 -0.50 14.59
N THR A 435 20.18 -1.44 13.65
CA THR A 435 20.67 -1.12 12.30
C THR A 435 19.66 -0.44 11.37
N VAL A 436 18.39 -0.87 11.39
CA VAL A 436 17.35 -0.27 10.53
C VAL A 436 16.86 1.05 11.10
N MET A 437 16.72 1.15 12.43
CA MET A 437 16.21 2.37 13.06
C MET A 437 17.23 3.51 13.00
N GLU A 438 18.53 3.23 13.17
CA GLU A 438 19.59 4.22 12.99
C GLU A 438 19.53 4.84 11.58
N HIS A 439 19.51 4.02 10.54
CA HIS A 439 19.39 4.50 9.16
C HIS A 439 18.08 5.26 8.88
N VAL A 440 16.96 4.80 9.46
CA VAL A 440 15.66 5.46 9.28
C VAL A 440 15.61 6.84 9.97
N LEU A 441 16.36 7.03 11.04
CA LEU A 441 16.44 8.29 11.79
C LEU A 441 17.55 9.22 11.30
N GLU A 442 18.44 8.76 10.43
CA GLU A 442 19.43 9.61 9.76
C GLU A 442 18.72 10.73 8.98
N THR A 443 19.04 11.97 9.35
CA THR A 443 18.50 13.16 8.69
C THR A 443 19.62 13.79 7.86
N PRO A 444 19.54 13.76 6.52
CA PRO A 444 20.51 14.47 5.68
C PRO A 444 20.51 15.96 6.00
N SER A 445 21.69 16.58 6.01
CA SER A 445 21.84 18.03 6.20
C SER A 445 21.32 18.78 4.97
N GLY A 446 20.07 19.23 5.03
CA GLY A 446 19.50 20.04 3.95
C GLY A 446 19.98 21.49 4.02
N GLN A 447 20.39 22.05 2.87
CA GLN A 447 20.61 23.48 2.70
C GLN A 447 19.27 24.23 2.51
N GLY A 448 19.19 25.49 2.96
CA GLY A 448 18.04 26.39 2.76
C GLY A 448 17.00 26.47 3.89
N SER A 449 16.05 27.41 3.76
CA SER A 449 15.00 27.67 4.76
C SER A 449 14.02 26.49 4.92
N CYS A 450 13.74 26.10 6.17
CA CYS A 450 12.82 25.02 6.50
C CYS A 450 11.40 25.24 5.92
N ALA A 451 10.88 26.47 6.02
CA ALA A 451 9.55 26.81 5.51
C ALA A 451 9.46 26.64 3.98
N ALA A 452 10.52 27.02 3.25
CA ALA A 452 10.59 26.87 1.80
C ALA A 452 10.58 25.39 1.40
N ARG A 453 11.31 24.53 2.13
CA ARG A 453 11.32 23.07 1.88
C ARG A 453 9.98 22.42 2.16
N LEU A 454 9.31 22.80 3.26
CA LEU A 454 7.98 22.30 3.59
C LEU A 454 6.96 22.68 2.51
N TRP A 455 6.99 23.94 2.06
CA TRP A 455 6.10 24.41 0.99
C TRP A 455 6.38 23.70 -0.33
N ALA A 456 7.65 23.54 -0.71
CA ALA A 456 8.05 22.81 -1.92
C ALA A 456 7.60 21.35 -1.87
N SER A 457 7.75 20.67 -0.72
CA SER A 457 7.30 19.29 -0.50
C SER A 457 5.77 19.17 -0.62
N PHE A 458 5.03 20.08 0.03
CA PHE A 458 3.58 20.11 -0.08
C PHE A 458 3.11 20.29 -1.53
N CYS A 459 3.67 21.27 -2.24
CA CYS A 459 3.31 21.57 -3.62
C CYS A 459 3.67 20.45 -4.60
N SER A 460 4.76 19.71 -4.36
CA SER A 460 5.17 18.61 -5.24
C SER A 460 4.34 17.35 -5.04
N LEU A 461 3.94 17.03 -3.81
CA LEU A 461 3.24 15.78 -3.48
C LEU A 461 1.71 15.87 -3.64
N THR A 462 1.12 17.03 -3.34
CA THR A 462 -0.34 17.20 -3.30
C THR A 462 -1.05 16.92 -4.63
N PRO A 463 -0.56 17.37 -5.80
CA PRO A 463 -1.24 17.11 -7.08
C PRO A 463 -1.36 15.60 -7.38
N GLY A 464 -0.32 14.81 -7.08
CA GLY A 464 -0.34 13.36 -7.25
C GLY A 464 -1.44 12.71 -6.39
N LEU A 465 -1.49 13.10 -5.10
CA LEU A 465 -2.51 12.63 -4.18
C LEU A 465 -3.94 12.90 -4.67
N LEU A 466 -4.21 14.13 -5.12
CA LEU A 466 -5.56 14.51 -5.57
C LEU A 466 -6.02 13.73 -6.80
N MET A 467 -5.09 13.33 -7.67
CA MET A 467 -5.40 12.59 -8.89
C MET A 467 -5.57 11.08 -8.64
N ASP A 468 -4.91 10.53 -7.62
CA ASP A 468 -4.96 9.10 -7.29
C ASP A 468 -6.10 8.71 -6.35
N VAL A 469 -6.80 9.67 -5.74
CA VAL A 469 -7.93 9.40 -4.84
C VAL A 469 -9.23 9.36 -5.63
N ASN A 470 -10.12 8.43 -5.26
CA ASN A 470 -11.43 8.33 -5.88
C ASN A 470 -12.19 9.69 -5.75
N PRO A 471 -12.76 10.24 -6.83
CA PRO A 471 -13.49 11.51 -6.78
C PRO A 471 -14.57 11.58 -5.70
N LEU A 472 -15.26 10.46 -5.45
CA LEU A 472 -16.25 10.36 -4.36
C LEU A 472 -15.57 10.51 -3.00
N VAL A 473 -14.42 9.86 -2.76
CA VAL A 473 -13.69 9.99 -1.50
C VAL A 473 -13.14 11.40 -1.33
N LEU A 474 -12.58 11.99 -2.39
CA LEU A 474 -11.99 13.31 -2.32
C LEU A 474 -13.03 14.40 -2.09
N VAL A 475 -13.99 14.53 -3.01
CA VAL A 475 -14.98 15.62 -2.99
C VAL A 475 -16.02 15.38 -1.91
N ALA A 476 -16.62 14.18 -1.84
CA ALA A 476 -17.61 13.89 -0.81
C ALA A 476 -16.97 13.68 0.57
N GLY A 477 -15.70 13.27 0.67
CA GLY A 477 -14.98 13.23 1.94
C GLY A 477 -14.72 14.62 2.48
N ALA A 478 -14.08 15.49 1.69
CA ALA A 478 -13.80 16.87 2.09
C ALA A 478 -15.09 17.64 2.42
N ALA A 479 -16.11 17.56 1.56
CA ALA A 479 -17.40 18.19 1.81
C ALA A 479 -18.19 17.49 2.93
N GLY A 480 -18.07 16.17 3.00
CA GLY A 480 -18.77 15.34 3.96
C GLY A 480 -18.39 15.67 5.39
N VAL A 481 -17.13 16.07 5.66
CA VAL A 481 -16.69 16.56 6.97
C VAL A 481 -17.65 17.63 7.49
N TRP A 482 -18.04 18.59 6.65
CA TRP A 482 -18.91 19.71 7.06
C TRP A 482 -20.36 19.29 7.26
N VAL A 483 -20.83 18.32 6.47
CA VAL A 483 -22.22 17.81 6.48
C VAL A 483 -22.41 16.67 7.50
N MET A 484 -21.33 16.18 8.13
CA MET A 484 -21.40 15.16 9.17
C MET A 484 -22.38 15.60 10.27
N PRO A 485 -23.43 14.82 10.55
CA PRO A 485 -24.48 15.23 11.49
C PRO A 485 -23.96 15.30 12.93
N TRP A 486 -22.84 14.63 13.23
CA TRP A 486 -22.26 14.59 14.57
C TRP A 486 -21.07 15.55 14.69
N LYS A 487 -21.33 16.75 15.25
CA LYS A 487 -20.30 17.78 15.54
C LYS A 487 -19.06 17.20 16.23
N ARG A 488 -19.23 16.18 17.09
CA ARG A 488 -18.15 15.53 17.83
C ARG A 488 -17.31 14.61 16.95
N LEU A 489 -17.94 13.72 16.17
CA LEU A 489 -17.21 12.83 15.26
C LEU A 489 -16.43 13.64 14.22
N ARG A 490 -17.03 14.74 13.73
CA ARG A 490 -16.36 15.69 12.85
C ARG A 490 -15.05 16.22 13.45
N ARG A 491 -15.03 16.63 14.73
CA ARG A 491 -13.81 17.11 15.39
C ARG A 491 -12.72 16.04 15.44
N TRP A 492 -13.11 14.79 15.69
CA TRP A 492 -12.17 13.66 15.73
C TRP A 492 -11.55 13.41 14.36
N VAL A 493 -12.38 13.35 13.32
CA VAL A 493 -11.91 13.18 11.93
C VAL A 493 -11.00 14.33 11.51
N VAL A 494 -11.39 15.59 11.76
CA VAL A 494 -10.59 16.77 11.40
C VAL A 494 -9.25 16.78 12.12
N ALA A 495 -9.22 16.50 13.44
CA ALA A 495 -7.97 16.49 14.20
C ALA A 495 -6.97 15.44 13.67
N VAL A 496 -7.45 14.22 13.38
CA VAL A 496 -6.58 13.17 12.81
C VAL A 496 -6.17 13.50 11.37
N LEU A 497 -7.06 14.06 10.55
CA LEU A 497 -6.71 14.50 9.19
C LEU A 497 -5.65 15.60 9.20
N LEU A 498 -5.77 16.61 10.07
CA LEU A 498 -4.78 17.68 10.20
C LEU A 498 -3.41 17.13 10.64
N PHE A 499 -3.41 16.17 11.57
CA PHE A 499 -2.18 15.49 11.96
C PHE A 499 -1.56 14.70 10.80
N LEU A 500 -2.37 13.97 10.02
CA LEU A 500 -1.88 13.26 8.83
C LEU A 500 -1.31 14.21 7.78
N LEU A 501 -1.95 15.36 7.54
CA LEU A 501 -1.46 16.38 6.62
C LEU A 501 -0.13 16.99 7.10
N LEU A 502 0.00 17.20 8.42
CA LEU A 502 1.26 17.65 9.02
C LEU A 502 2.37 16.61 8.80
N VAL A 503 2.13 15.33 9.10
CA VAL A 503 3.12 14.27 8.92
C VAL A 503 3.46 14.04 7.45
N PHE A 504 2.47 14.10 6.56
CA PHE A 504 2.66 14.00 5.11
C PHE A 504 3.56 15.13 4.56
N THR A 505 3.41 16.34 5.08
CA THR A 505 4.15 17.52 4.61
C THR A 505 5.52 17.64 5.25
N ALA A 506 5.60 17.44 6.57
CA ALA A 506 6.83 17.60 7.33
C ALA A 506 7.72 16.36 7.30
N GLY A 507 7.12 15.17 7.19
CA GLY A 507 7.82 13.90 7.22
C GLY A 507 8.95 13.78 6.19
N PRO A 508 8.72 14.07 4.89
CA PRO A 508 9.78 14.01 3.87
C PRO A 508 10.93 14.99 4.11
N VAL A 509 10.71 16.04 4.91
CA VAL A 509 11.72 17.06 5.24
C VAL A 509 12.47 16.71 6.52
N CYS A 510 11.76 16.21 7.53
CA CYS A 510 12.30 15.95 8.86
C CYS A 510 12.83 14.52 9.03
N LEU A 511 12.21 13.54 8.36
CA LEU A 511 12.46 12.11 8.50
C LEU A 511 12.30 11.42 7.11
N PRO A 512 13.12 11.77 6.11
CA PRO A 512 12.94 11.32 4.72
C PRO A 512 12.97 9.78 4.58
N ASN A 513 13.78 9.10 5.39
CA ASN A 513 13.94 7.65 5.33
C ASN A 513 12.74 6.88 5.92
N MET A 514 11.82 7.55 6.65
CA MET A 514 10.58 6.95 7.16
C MET A 514 9.48 6.84 6.10
N GLN A 515 9.66 7.42 4.90
CA GLN A 515 8.69 7.38 3.80
C GLN A 515 7.28 7.87 4.22
N LEU A 516 7.25 8.92 5.04
CA LEU A 516 6.04 9.47 5.66
C LEU A 516 5.11 10.16 4.65
N GLU A 517 5.56 10.42 3.42
CA GLU A 517 4.69 10.80 2.30
C GLU A 517 3.57 9.78 2.05
N ARG A 518 3.75 8.52 2.48
CA ARG A 518 2.73 7.47 2.41
C ARG A 518 1.52 7.74 3.32
N MET A 519 1.61 8.67 4.28
CA MET A 519 0.47 9.06 5.14
C MET A 519 -0.70 9.66 4.34
N ALA A 520 -0.46 10.09 3.11
CA ALA A 520 -1.48 10.46 2.15
C ALA A 520 -2.51 9.34 1.88
N ILE A 521 -2.07 8.08 1.84
CA ILE A 521 -2.95 6.91 1.66
C ILE A 521 -3.90 6.80 2.86
N MET A 522 -3.38 7.05 4.06
CA MET A 522 -4.14 6.95 5.31
C MET A 522 -5.14 8.10 5.43
N ALA A 523 -4.76 9.30 4.95
CA ALA A 523 -5.68 10.43 4.84
C ALA A 523 -6.83 10.13 3.87
N ALA A 524 -6.54 9.54 2.70
CA ALA A 524 -7.56 9.11 1.75
C ALA A 524 -8.50 8.04 2.36
N GLY A 525 -7.95 7.05 3.06
CA GLY A 525 -8.74 6.06 3.79
C GLY A 525 -9.65 6.73 4.85
N LEU A 526 -9.13 7.67 5.63
CA LEU A 526 -9.89 8.38 6.65
C LEU A 526 -11.03 9.22 6.06
N LEU A 527 -10.85 9.81 4.87
CA LEU A 527 -11.89 10.55 4.15
C LEU A 527 -13.08 9.68 3.71
N VAL A 528 -12.96 8.35 3.73
CA VAL A 528 -14.09 7.44 3.45
C VAL A 528 -15.22 7.62 4.47
N LEU A 529 -14.91 7.89 5.74
CA LEU A 529 -15.92 8.09 6.78
C LEU A 529 -16.82 9.31 6.54
N PRO A 530 -16.29 10.53 6.33
CA PRO A 530 -17.12 11.67 5.96
C PRO A 530 -17.79 11.51 4.59
N ALA A 531 -17.14 10.85 3.61
CA ALA A 531 -17.75 10.56 2.31
C ALA A 531 -19.00 9.68 2.47
N ALA A 532 -18.90 8.60 3.25
CA ALA A 532 -20.03 7.72 3.59
C ALA A 532 -21.19 8.48 4.25
N ALA A 533 -20.89 9.44 5.14
CA ALA A 533 -21.90 10.27 5.78
C ALA A 533 -22.62 11.19 4.78
N TRP A 534 -21.89 11.79 3.83
CA TRP A 534 -22.48 12.62 2.79
C TRP A 534 -23.29 11.80 1.78
N LEU A 535 -22.76 10.68 1.30
CA LEU A 535 -23.44 9.79 0.35
C LEU A 535 -24.78 9.30 0.90
N ARG A 536 -24.82 8.95 2.20
CA ARG A 536 -26.07 8.64 2.89
C ARG A 536 -27.08 9.79 2.75
N VAL A 537 -26.66 11.02 3.04
CA VAL A 537 -27.54 12.19 2.97
C VAL A 537 -28.01 12.45 1.55
N ALA A 538 -27.11 12.40 0.55
CA ALA A 538 -27.44 12.66 -0.84
C ALA A 538 -28.38 11.60 -1.44
N LEU A 539 -28.15 10.31 -1.13
CA LEU A 539 -28.94 9.21 -1.68
C LEU A 539 -30.29 9.01 -0.98
N GLU A 540 -30.39 9.23 0.34
CA GLU A 540 -31.64 9.07 1.09
C GLU A 540 -32.58 10.28 0.97
N PHE A 541 -32.10 11.45 0.53
CA PHE A 541 -32.94 12.66 0.49
C PHE A 541 -34.01 12.57 -0.61
N PRO A 542 -35.31 12.66 -0.27
CA PRO A 542 -36.41 12.40 -1.20
C PRO A 542 -36.77 13.68 -2.00
N SER A 543 -35.86 14.15 -2.86
CA SER A 543 -36.14 15.24 -3.80
C SER A 543 -35.93 14.80 -5.25
N PRO A 544 -36.93 14.92 -6.13
CA PRO A 544 -36.78 14.59 -7.56
C PRO A 544 -35.82 15.55 -8.26
N ARG A 545 -35.66 16.78 -7.75
CA ARG A 545 -34.73 17.79 -8.30
C ARG A 545 -33.26 17.37 -8.20
N LEU A 546 -32.95 16.46 -7.29
CA LEU A 546 -31.60 15.91 -7.09
C LEU A 546 -31.37 14.60 -7.86
N ALA A 547 -32.27 14.21 -8.76
CA ALA A 547 -32.15 12.96 -9.53
C ALA A 547 -30.81 12.85 -10.27
N ALA A 548 -30.36 13.92 -10.94
CA ALA A 548 -29.08 13.97 -11.65
C ALA A 548 -27.87 13.75 -10.72
N VAL A 549 -27.86 14.40 -9.55
CA VAL A 549 -26.77 14.24 -8.57
C VAL A 549 -26.73 12.80 -8.03
N ARG A 550 -27.88 12.23 -7.66
CA ARG A 550 -27.96 10.85 -7.17
C ARG A 550 -27.54 9.85 -8.25
N ALA A 551 -27.96 10.08 -9.49
CA ALA A 551 -27.58 9.28 -10.63
C ALA A 551 -26.08 9.31 -10.89
N ALA A 552 -25.46 10.49 -10.84
CA ALA A 552 -24.00 10.63 -10.96
C ALA A 552 -23.26 9.89 -9.84
N ILE A 553 -23.73 9.99 -8.58
CA ILE A 553 -23.15 9.24 -7.46
C ILE A 553 -23.21 7.73 -7.72
N LEU A 554 -24.37 7.20 -8.11
CA LEU A 554 -24.54 5.77 -8.39
C LEU A 554 -23.69 5.32 -9.58
N ALA A 555 -23.63 6.13 -10.64
CA ALA A 555 -22.76 5.88 -11.79
C ALA A 555 -21.29 5.82 -11.38
N LEU A 556 -20.81 6.77 -10.56
CA LEU A 556 -19.43 6.77 -10.07
C LEU A 556 -19.12 5.57 -9.18
N LEU A 557 -20.06 5.09 -8.36
CA LEU A 557 -19.88 3.86 -7.58
C LEU A 557 -19.69 2.64 -8.51
N VAL A 558 -20.52 2.51 -9.55
CA VAL A 558 -20.39 1.42 -10.54
C VAL A 558 -19.09 1.53 -11.34
N CYS A 559 -18.75 2.73 -11.83
CA CYS A 559 -17.47 2.98 -12.50
C CYS A 559 -16.29 2.66 -11.58
N SER A 560 -16.39 2.94 -10.28
CA SER A 560 -15.32 2.62 -9.31
C SER A 560 -15.10 1.12 -9.17
N LEU A 561 -16.17 0.32 -9.17
CA LEU A 561 -16.06 -1.14 -9.19
C LEU A 561 -15.46 -1.65 -10.51
N ALA A 562 -15.85 -1.08 -11.65
CA ALA A 562 -15.23 -1.41 -12.93
C ALA A 562 -13.73 -1.05 -12.97
N ASN A 563 -13.33 0.05 -12.33
CA ASN A 563 -11.93 0.44 -12.18
C ASN A 563 -11.13 -0.57 -11.34
N VAL A 564 -11.70 -0.96 -10.20
CA VAL A 564 -11.09 -1.94 -9.29
C VAL A 564 -10.98 -3.31 -9.96
N ALA A 565 -11.97 -3.71 -10.75
CA ALA A 565 -11.88 -4.94 -11.55
C ALA A 565 -10.65 -4.92 -12.47
N ARG A 566 -10.32 -3.77 -13.09
CA ARG A 566 -9.10 -3.64 -13.91
C ARG A 566 -7.82 -3.73 -13.08
N VAL A 567 -7.82 -3.15 -11.87
CA VAL A 567 -6.72 -3.31 -10.91
C VAL A 567 -6.49 -4.80 -10.62
N TYR A 568 -7.52 -5.52 -10.18
CA TYR A 568 -7.39 -6.94 -9.82
C TYR A 568 -7.16 -7.86 -11.04
N ALA A 569 -7.43 -7.39 -12.27
CA ALA A 569 -7.05 -8.08 -13.49
C ALA A 569 -5.63 -7.73 -14.01
N GLY A 570 -4.85 -6.93 -13.26
CA GLY A 570 -3.51 -6.49 -13.68
C GLY A 570 -3.49 -5.57 -14.91
N ARG A 571 -4.62 -4.93 -15.24
CA ARG A 571 -4.78 -4.09 -16.45
C ARG A 571 -4.59 -2.60 -16.15
N THR A 572 -3.51 -2.26 -15.48
CA THR A 572 -3.17 -0.89 -15.06
C THR A 572 -1.71 -0.58 -15.42
N PRO A 573 -1.27 0.69 -15.45
CA PRO A 573 0.14 1.02 -15.68
C PRO A 573 1.09 0.47 -14.61
N ALA A 574 0.61 0.34 -13.37
CA ALA A 574 1.35 -0.29 -12.26
C ALA A 574 0.93 -1.77 -12.15
N THR A 575 1.38 -2.57 -13.12
CA THR A 575 1.04 -4.00 -13.21
C THR A 575 1.72 -4.80 -12.11
N TYR A 576 1.06 -5.81 -11.57
CA TYR A 576 1.69 -6.88 -10.81
C TYR A 576 1.54 -8.18 -11.58
N THR A 577 2.38 -9.16 -11.26
CA THR A 577 2.41 -10.47 -11.92
C THR A 577 2.24 -11.59 -10.91
N GLY A 578 1.74 -12.75 -11.33
CA GLY A 578 1.96 -13.97 -10.57
C GLY A 578 3.40 -14.45 -10.69
N MET A 579 3.77 -15.49 -9.94
CA MET A 579 5.09 -16.12 -10.03
C MET A 579 5.32 -16.69 -11.45
N ARG A 580 6.33 -16.14 -12.15
CA ARG A 580 6.67 -16.48 -13.53
C ARG A 580 7.20 -17.92 -13.66
N PRO A 581 7.00 -18.59 -14.81
CA PRO A 581 7.53 -19.94 -15.06
C PRO A 581 9.05 -20.04 -14.87
N SER A 582 9.81 -19.07 -15.38
CA SER A 582 11.27 -18.99 -15.26
C SER A 582 11.77 -19.09 -13.80
N ILE A 583 11.05 -18.50 -12.85
CA ILE A 583 11.37 -18.55 -11.43
C ILE A 583 11.09 -19.93 -10.84
N ARG A 584 10.03 -20.61 -11.31
CA ARG A 584 9.71 -21.99 -10.90
C ARG A 584 10.74 -22.96 -11.47
N GLU A 585 11.12 -22.78 -12.73
CA GLU A 585 12.17 -23.55 -13.41
C GLU A 585 13.52 -23.36 -12.71
N LEU A 586 13.90 -22.11 -12.40
CA LEU A 586 15.11 -21.82 -11.63
C LEU A 586 15.06 -22.50 -10.25
N ALA A 587 13.95 -22.37 -9.51
CA ALA A 587 13.83 -22.98 -8.19
C ALA A 587 13.88 -24.52 -8.23
N ALA A 588 13.26 -25.13 -9.24
CA ALA A 588 13.29 -26.58 -9.46
C ALA A 588 14.71 -27.05 -9.82
N TRP A 589 15.36 -26.38 -10.77
CA TRP A 589 16.74 -26.68 -11.15
C TRP A 589 17.69 -26.55 -9.97
N VAL A 590 17.57 -25.47 -9.17
CA VAL A 590 18.40 -25.29 -7.98
C VAL A 590 18.20 -26.41 -6.98
N ARG A 591 16.94 -26.85 -6.78
CA ARG A 591 16.63 -27.97 -5.89
C ARG A 591 17.29 -29.28 -6.34
N GLU A 592 17.35 -29.51 -7.65
CA GLU A 592 17.88 -30.74 -8.24
C GLU A 592 19.40 -30.74 -8.35
N GLN A 593 20.00 -29.61 -8.72
CA GLN A 593 21.41 -29.53 -9.13
C GLN A 593 22.33 -28.97 -8.05
N VAL A 594 21.84 -28.11 -7.15
CA VAL A 594 22.65 -27.62 -6.03
C VAL A 594 22.65 -28.68 -4.92
N PRO A 595 23.82 -29.17 -4.49
CA PRO A 595 23.93 -30.15 -3.41
C PRO A 595 23.29 -29.64 -2.10
N ALA A 596 22.77 -30.56 -1.28
CA ALA A 596 22.13 -30.21 -0.02
C ALA A 596 23.09 -29.55 0.98
N ASP A 597 24.38 -29.89 0.92
CA ASP A 597 25.49 -29.30 1.69
C ASP A 597 26.13 -28.09 1.00
N GLY A 598 25.64 -27.70 -0.19
CA GLY A 598 26.11 -26.54 -0.95
C GLY A 598 25.25 -25.30 -0.75
N ARG A 599 25.72 -24.18 -1.33
CA ARG A 599 24.97 -22.92 -1.47
C ARG A 599 25.02 -22.39 -2.90
N LEU A 600 23.98 -21.61 -3.26
CA LEU A 600 23.93 -20.82 -4.48
C LEU A 600 24.24 -19.36 -4.17
N LEU A 601 25.24 -18.78 -4.83
CA LEU A 601 25.58 -17.36 -4.71
C LEU A 601 25.03 -16.56 -5.89
N PHE A 602 24.43 -15.41 -5.63
CA PHE A 602 24.08 -14.42 -6.64
C PHE A 602 25.18 -13.37 -6.75
N ALA A 603 25.88 -13.33 -7.88
CA ALA A 603 27.00 -12.41 -8.07
C ALA A 603 26.54 -11.08 -8.68
N GLY A 604 26.85 -9.99 -7.97
CA GLY A 604 26.46 -8.62 -8.30
C GLY A 604 25.05 -8.22 -7.81
N PRO A 605 24.53 -7.07 -8.26
CA PRO A 605 23.25 -6.54 -7.79
C PRO A 605 22.09 -7.39 -8.28
N VAL A 606 21.13 -7.68 -7.40
CA VAL A 606 20.01 -8.61 -7.67
C VAL A 606 18.62 -7.96 -7.63
N VAL A 607 18.53 -6.67 -7.26
CA VAL A 607 17.26 -5.95 -7.06
C VAL A 607 16.41 -5.99 -8.34
N HIS A 608 15.22 -6.57 -8.23
CA HIS A 608 14.24 -6.84 -9.30
C HIS A 608 14.78 -7.60 -10.53
N ALA A 609 16.00 -8.12 -10.49
CA ALA A 609 16.65 -8.68 -11.67
C ALA A 609 16.06 -10.03 -12.07
N TYR A 610 15.51 -10.79 -11.12
CA TYR A 610 15.03 -12.16 -11.32
C TYR A 610 13.50 -12.17 -11.29
N GLY A 611 12.87 -12.17 -12.48
CA GLY A 611 11.41 -12.26 -12.60
C GLY A 611 10.64 -11.05 -12.05
N ARG A 612 11.26 -9.86 -12.05
CA ARG A 612 10.73 -8.57 -11.52
C ARG A 612 10.44 -8.53 -10.02
N GLY A 613 10.85 -9.54 -9.26
CA GLY A 613 10.73 -9.59 -7.80
C GLY A 613 12.07 -9.56 -7.11
N HIS A 614 12.06 -9.32 -5.79
CA HIS A 614 13.20 -9.64 -4.94
C HIS A 614 13.43 -11.15 -4.85
N ILE A 615 14.66 -11.56 -4.53
CA ILE A 615 15.03 -12.97 -4.47
C ILE A 615 14.85 -13.60 -3.10
N ALA A 616 14.50 -12.83 -2.05
CA ALA A 616 14.42 -13.27 -0.66
C ALA A 616 13.70 -14.61 -0.43
N TYR A 617 12.64 -14.92 -1.20
CA TYR A 617 11.83 -16.14 -1.03
C TYR A 617 12.40 -17.37 -1.75
N LEU A 618 13.37 -17.21 -2.66
CA LEU A 618 13.96 -18.30 -3.44
C LEU A 618 14.54 -19.43 -2.60
N PRO A 619 15.21 -19.21 -1.44
CA PRO A 619 15.71 -20.30 -0.61
C PRO A 619 14.63 -21.25 -0.14
N LEU A 620 13.44 -20.71 0.20
CA LEU A 620 12.30 -21.51 0.63
C LEU A 620 11.64 -22.21 -0.55
N LEU A 621 11.58 -21.57 -1.72
CA LEU A 621 11.07 -22.19 -2.95
C LEU A 621 11.98 -23.32 -3.45
N ALA A 622 13.30 -23.15 -3.41
CA ALA A 622 14.26 -24.13 -3.90
C ALA A 622 14.64 -25.17 -2.85
N GLY A 623 14.44 -24.88 -1.56
CA GLY A 623 14.92 -25.72 -0.46
C GLY A 623 16.44 -25.73 -0.37
N ARG A 624 17.10 -24.61 -0.67
CA ARG A 624 18.57 -24.46 -0.69
C ARG A 624 18.97 -23.12 -0.09
N GLU A 625 20.07 -23.11 0.66
CA GLU A 625 20.67 -21.89 1.20
C GLU A 625 21.32 -21.08 0.09
N MET A 626 21.23 -19.77 0.19
CA MET A 626 21.70 -18.85 -0.84
C MET A 626 22.55 -17.73 -0.25
N MET A 627 23.25 -17.00 -1.12
CA MET A 627 24.05 -15.84 -0.73
C MET A 627 23.88 -14.70 -1.72
N ALA A 628 23.70 -13.49 -1.21
CA ALA A 628 23.55 -12.27 -2.00
C ALA A 628 23.77 -11.04 -1.10
N ALA A 629 24.21 -9.92 -1.70
CA ALA A 629 24.31 -8.66 -0.96
C ALA A 629 22.94 -8.08 -0.60
N ASP A 630 22.03 -8.00 -1.58
CA ASP A 630 20.71 -7.41 -1.39
C ASP A 630 19.56 -8.34 -1.81
N TYR A 631 19.22 -9.28 -0.95
CA TYR A 631 18.12 -10.21 -1.24
C TYR A 631 16.73 -9.65 -0.90
N TYR A 632 16.63 -8.59 -0.10
CA TYR A 632 15.37 -7.99 0.36
C TYR A 632 14.90 -6.76 -0.42
N GLY A 633 15.79 -6.10 -1.17
CA GLY A 633 15.60 -4.71 -1.58
C GLY A 633 15.84 -3.75 -0.42
N PHE A 634 16.97 -3.89 0.26
CA PHE A 634 17.38 -3.04 1.37
C PHE A 634 17.47 -1.55 0.93
N PRO A 635 17.25 -0.60 1.84
CA PRO A 635 17.44 0.82 1.55
C PRO A 635 18.81 1.11 0.92
N ALA A 636 18.83 2.03 -0.03
CA ALA A 636 20.07 2.43 -0.70
C ALA A 636 21.12 2.89 0.32
N GLY A 637 22.32 2.33 0.24
CA GLY A 637 23.43 2.61 1.16
C GLY A 637 23.49 1.69 2.39
N MET A 638 22.47 0.87 2.66
CA MET A 638 22.51 -0.10 3.78
C MET A 638 23.41 -1.30 3.48
N VAL A 639 23.50 -1.70 2.20
CA VAL A 639 24.34 -2.81 1.75
C VAL A 639 25.13 -2.41 0.51
N GLU A 640 26.33 -2.98 0.37
CA GLU A 640 27.13 -2.86 -0.85
C GLU A 640 26.41 -3.58 -2.00
N PRO A 641 26.19 -2.97 -3.18
CA PRO A 641 25.48 -3.64 -4.27
C PRO A 641 26.24 -4.84 -4.88
N GLY A 642 27.56 -4.91 -4.68
CA GLY A 642 28.42 -5.96 -5.20
C GLY A 642 28.46 -7.18 -4.30
N TYR A 643 28.45 -8.37 -4.90
CA TYR A 643 28.65 -9.62 -4.17
C TYR A 643 29.50 -10.60 -5.01
N PRO A 644 30.50 -11.33 -4.46
CA PRO A 644 31.06 -11.24 -3.09
C PRO A 644 31.46 -9.82 -2.64
N PRO A 645 31.66 -9.55 -1.33
CA PRO A 645 32.01 -8.23 -0.82
C PRO A 645 33.28 -7.65 -1.44
N GLU A 646 33.39 -6.31 -1.52
CA GLU A 646 34.53 -5.63 -2.15
C GLU A 646 35.90 -6.07 -1.63
N ALA A 647 36.01 -6.32 -0.33
CA ALA A 647 37.26 -6.77 0.31
C ALA A 647 37.84 -8.05 -0.33
N PHE A 648 36.98 -8.98 -0.75
CA PHE A 648 37.37 -10.20 -1.45
C PHE A 648 37.60 -9.93 -2.94
N ARG A 649 36.75 -9.11 -3.59
CA ARG A 649 36.85 -8.85 -5.03
C ARG A 649 38.14 -8.12 -5.45
N ARG A 650 38.73 -7.31 -4.56
CA ARG A 650 39.98 -6.57 -4.84
C ARG A 650 41.23 -7.45 -4.79
N GLN A 651 41.15 -8.62 -4.17
CA GLN A 651 42.29 -9.54 -4.03
C GLN A 651 42.30 -10.54 -5.19
N SER A 652 43.49 -10.85 -5.72
CA SER A 652 43.65 -11.91 -6.71
C SER A 652 43.21 -13.25 -6.11
N GLY A 653 42.38 -14.01 -6.83
CA GLY A 653 41.79 -15.27 -6.35
C GLY A 653 40.76 -15.11 -5.21
N GLY A 654 40.42 -13.87 -4.83
CA GLY A 654 39.58 -13.60 -3.66
C GLY A 654 38.11 -14.01 -3.86
N MET A 655 37.62 -14.03 -5.09
CA MET A 655 36.27 -14.50 -5.39
C MET A 655 36.13 -16.01 -5.17
N GLU A 656 37.08 -16.78 -5.70
CA GLU A 656 37.18 -18.24 -5.56
C GLU A 656 37.33 -18.60 -4.08
N ARG A 657 38.24 -17.91 -3.38
CA ARG A 657 38.47 -18.06 -1.94
C ARG A 657 37.21 -17.83 -1.13
N PHE A 658 36.47 -16.74 -1.39
CA PHE A 658 35.19 -16.46 -0.72
C PHE A 658 34.17 -17.58 -0.94
N MET A 659 34.04 -18.06 -2.17
CA MET A 659 33.10 -19.12 -2.51
C MET A 659 33.44 -20.43 -1.80
N ARG A 660 34.71 -20.83 -1.80
CA ARG A 660 35.19 -22.01 -1.07
C ARG A 660 35.00 -21.83 0.44
N LEU A 661 35.32 -20.66 1.00
CA LEU A 661 35.14 -20.37 2.43
C LEU A 661 33.68 -20.52 2.89
N HIS A 662 32.72 -20.08 2.07
CA HIS A 662 31.30 -20.14 2.41
C HIS A 662 30.55 -21.36 1.83
N GLY A 663 31.23 -22.32 1.22
CA GLY A 663 30.60 -23.55 0.73
C GLY A 663 29.68 -23.30 -0.47
N VAL A 664 30.00 -22.30 -1.27
CA VAL A 664 29.28 -21.97 -2.51
C VAL A 664 29.67 -22.99 -3.57
N THR A 665 28.70 -23.78 -3.98
CA THR A 665 28.88 -24.80 -5.04
C THR A 665 28.48 -24.26 -6.41
N HIS A 666 27.62 -23.26 -6.44
CA HIS A 666 27.06 -22.68 -7.65
C HIS A 666 26.99 -21.17 -7.52
N VAL A 667 27.21 -20.47 -8.63
CA VAL A 667 27.07 -19.01 -8.73
C VAL A 667 26.19 -18.66 -9.92
N ILE A 668 25.26 -17.73 -9.74
CA ILE A 668 24.37 -17.22 -10.78
C ILE A 668 24.60 -15.71 -10.99
N THR A 669 24.61 -15.28 -12.25
CA THR A 669 24.69 -13.86 -12.59
C THR A 669 24.12 -13.55 -13.98
N PHE A 670 23.82 -12.28 -14.21
CA PHE A 670 23.48 -11.69 -15.51
C PHE A 670 24.42 -10.54 -15.88
N ARG A 671 25.44 -10.27 -15.06
CA ARG A 671 26.31 -9.11 -15.18
C ARG A 671 27.53 -9.44 -16.02
N GLU A 672 27.73 -8.71 -17.11
CA GLU A 672 28.79 -8.96 -18.09
C GLU A 672 30.19 -9.07 -17.48
N ASN A 673 30.53 -8.22 -16.50
CA ASN A 673 31.84 -8.28 -15.83
C ASN A 673 32.04 -9.59 -15.06
N TYR A 674 30.99 -10.13 -14.43
CA TYR A 674 31.06 -11.41 -13.73
C TYR A 674 31.03 -12.59 -14.71
N LEU A 675 30.23 -12.51 -15.79
CA LEU A 675 30.24 -13.51 -16.86
C LEU A 675 31.61 -13.64 -17.50
N ALA A 676 32.25 -12.51 -17.82
CA ALA A 676 33.61 -12.47 -18.36
C ALA A 676 34.62 -13.08 -17.38
N HIS A 677 34.52 -12.77 -16.08
CA HIS A 677 35.38 -13.36 -15.05
C HIS A 677 35.25 -14.90 -15.01
N PHE A 678 34.05 -15.43 -14.86
CA PHE A 678 33.86 -16.88 -14.72
C PHE A 678 34.28 -17.66 -15.96
N ARG A 679 34.01 -17.11 -17.16
CA ARG A 679 34.44 -17.73 -18.43
C ARG A 679 35.95 -17.65 -18.66
N ALA A 680 36.63 -16.65 -18.10
CA ALA A 680 38.09 -16.54 -18.16
C ALA A 680 38.83 -17.51 -17.22
N HIS A 681 38.12 -18.13 -16.26
CA HIS A 681 38.70 -19.04 -15.26
C HIS A 681 38.07 -20.45 -15.33
N PRO A 682 38.18 -21.18 -16.46
CA PRO A 682 37.56 -22.50 -16.63
C PRO A 682 38.13 -23.59 -15.70
N ALA A 683 39.32 -23.35 -15.13
CA ALA A 683 39.92 -24.22 -14.12
C ALA A 683 39.16 -24.19 -12.77
N ASP A 684 38.42 -23.11 -12.50
CA ASP A 684 37.67 -22.92 -11.24
C ASP A 684 36.15 -23.00 -11.44
N TYR A 685 35.66 -22.69 -12.64
CA TYR A 685 34.23 -22.59 -12.93
C TYR A 685 33.81 -23.40 -14.17
N GLU A 686 32.59 -23.91 -14.14
CA GLU A 686 31.97 -24.63 -15.26
C GLU A 686 30.58 -24.05 -15.53
N GLU A 687 30.30 -23.58 -16.74
CA GLU A 687 28.96 -23.10 -17.12
C GLU A 687 28.02 -24.31 -17.24
N VAL A 688 26.96 -24.35 -16.41
CA VAL A 688 26.09 -25.54 -16.28
C VAL A 688 24.63 -25.29 -16.64
N ALA A 689 24.17 -24.03 -16.64
CA ALA A 689 22.81 -23.70 -17.03
C ALA A 689 22.66 -22.25 -17.49
N VAL A 690 21.67 -22.03 -18.35
CA VAL A 690 21.25 -20.70 -18.80
C VAL A 690 19.73 -20.61 -18.74
N PHE A 691 19.22 -19.62 -18.00
CA PHE A 691 17.80 -19.34 -17.88
C PHE A 691 17.45 -18.10 -18.67
N ARG A 692 16.30 -18.12 -19.35
CA ARG A 692 15.81 -16.99 -20.13
C ARG A 692 14.46 -16.51 -19.60
N GLU A 693 14.33 -15.21 -19.39
CA GLU A 693 13.07 -14.56 -19.04
C GLU A 693 12.61 -13.66 -20.19
N PRO A 694 11.84 -14.18 -21.15
CA PRO A 694 11.47 -13.46 -22.37
C PRO A 694 10.60 -12.21 -22.10
N LEU A 695 9.98 -12.11 -20.92
CA LEU A 695 9.18 -10.95 -20.53
C LEU A 695 10.01 -9.85 -19.84
N GLU A 696 11.31 -10.07 -19.60
CA GLU A 696 12.23 -9.06 -19.08
C GLU A 696 12.93 -8.36 -20.25
N GLN A 697 12.93 -7.03 -20.25
CA GLN A 697 13.59 -6.29 -21.35
C GLN A 697 15.07 -6.01 -21.07
N ARG A 698 15.47 -5.94 -19.79
CA ARG A 698 16.83 -5.52 -19.38
C ARG A 698 17.74 -6.70 -19.02
N HIS A 699 17.26 -7.61 -18.18
CA HIS A 699 18.06 -8.70 -17.61
C HIS A 699 17.31 -10.00 -17.83
N HIS A 700 17.39 -10.51 -19.06
CA HIS A 700 16.58 -11.64 -19.52
C HIS A 700 17.35 -12.93 -19.69
N VAL A 701 18.66 -12.94 -19.40
CA VAL A 701 19.51 -14.13 -19.43
C VAL A 701 20.28 -14.20 -18.12
N TYR A 702 20.13 -15.32 -17.41
CA TYR A 702 20.86 -15.62 -16.19
C TYR A 702 21.69 -16.87 -16.44
N THR A 703 23.00 -16.80 -16.18
CA THR A 703 23.91 -17.92 -16.38
C THR A 703 24.34 -18.46 -15.03
N VAL A 704 24.33 -19.77 -14.88
CA VAL A 704 24.78 -20.48 -13.68
C VAL A 704 26.09 -21.19 -13.96
N PHE A 705 27.04 -21.01 -13.07
CA PHE A 705 28.32 -21.70 -13.05
C PHE A 705 28.41 -22.60 -11.82
N LYS A 706 28.94 -23.79 -11.99
CA LYS A 706 29.39 -24.66 -10.90
C LYS A 706 30.80 -24.24 -10.49
N VAL A 707 31.02 -24.13 -9.18
CA VAL A 707 32.32 -23.83 -8.57
C VAL A 707 33.02 -25.14 -8.28
N ARG A 708 34.23 -25.32 -8.82
CA ARG A 708 35.06 -26.49 -8.54
C ARG A 708 35.64 -26.40 -7.13
N GLU A 709 35.71 -27.53 -6.43
CA GLU A 709 36.34 -27.64 -5.10
C GLU A 709 35.75 -26.72 -3.99
N SER A 710 34.43 -26.60 -3.88
CA SER A 710 33.80 -25.70 -2.89
C SER A 710 33.91 -26.15 -1.42
N GLY A 711 34.22 -27.42 -1.16
CA GLY A 711 34.38 -27.97 0.19
C GLY A 711 33.12 -27.98 1.08
N GLY A 712 31.92 -27.75 0.53
CA GLY A 712 30.64 -27.84 1.25
C GLY A 712 30.56 -26.90 2.48
N ARG A 713 29.75 -27.27 3.48
CA ARG A 713 29.50 -26.46 4.69
C ARG A 713 30.45 -26.71 5.86
N PHE A 714 31.36 -27.68 5.79
CA PHE A 714 32.31 -27.97 6.86
C PHE A 714 33.71 -27.46 6.49
N ARG A 715 34.35 -26.77 7.43
CA ARG A 715 35.77 -26.37 7.32
C ARG A 715 36.67 -27.34 8.07
N GLU A 716 36.17 -27.91 9.14
CA GLU A 716 36.82 -28.97 9.91
C GLU A 716 35.77 -30.03 10.29
N GLY A 717 36.13 -31.30 10.16
CA GLY A 717 35.21 -32.43 10.34
C GLY A 717 34.27 -32.65 9.15
N ALA A 718 33.34 -33.59 9.30
CA ALA A 718 32.36 -33.95 8.27
C ALA A 718 31.00 -34.29 8.90
N GLY A 719 29.94 -34.13 8.10
CA GLY A 719 28.58 -34.40 8.51
C GLY A 719 27.54 -33.64 7.69
N THR A 720 26.37 -33.44 8.27
CA THR A 720 25.25 -32.72 7.64
C THR A 720 24.73 -31.61 8.54
N VAL A 721 24.25 -30.52 7.93
CA VAL A 721 23.59 -29.42 8.64
C VAL A 721 22.22 -29.17 8.05
N ARG A 722 21.19 -29.25 8.89
CA ARG A 722 19.83 -28.84 8.56
C ARG A 722 19.55 -27.47 9.18
N ALA A 723 19.32 -26.50 8.32
CA ALA A 723 18.98 -25.13 8.72
C ALA A 723 17.47 -24.93 8.90
N GLY A 724 17.12 -24.11 9.89
CA GLY A 724 15.79 -23.52 10.08
C GLY A 724 15.92 -22.14 10.73
N PHE A 725 14.82 -21.38 10.78
CA PHE A 725 14.84 -20.12 11.51
C PHE A 725 15.16 -20.38 12.99
N ASN A 726 16.11 -19.62 13.56
CA ASN A 726 16.59 -19.77 14.94
C ASN A 726 17.15 -21.16 15.32
N ARG A 727 17.41 -22.05 14.37
CA ARG A 727 17.89 -23.41 14.64
C ARG A 727 18.82 -23.93 13.56
N LEU A 728 19.93 -24.53 13.98
CA LEU A 728 20.75 -25.40 13.15
C LEU A 728 20.80 -26.78 13.82
N THR A 729 20.47 -27.84 13.08
CA THR A 729 20.68 -29.22 13.53
C THR A 729 21.87 -29.78 12.78
N VAL A 730 22.94 -30.05 13.49
CA VAL A 730 24.18 -30.61 12.95
C VAL A 730 24.26 -32.08 13.32
N SER A 731 24.47 -32.95 12.33
CA SER A 731 24.81 -34.35 12.56
C SER A 731 26.24 -34.58 12.11
N LEU A 732 27.11 -35.00 13.03
CA LEU A 732 28.51 -35.28 12.74
C LEU A 732 28.70 -36.75 12.37
N ASP A 733 29.64 -37.00 11.47
CA ASP A 733 30.03 -38.36 11.08
C ASP A 733 30.85 -39.02 12.20
N ASP A 734 31.76 -38.27 12.83
CA ASP A 734 32.51 -38.71 14.02
C ASP A 734 32.16 -37.84 15.25
N PRO A 735 31.39 -38.37 16.23
CA PRO A 735 31.06 -37.66 17.47
C PRO A 735 32.22 -37.58 18.47
N ARG A 736 33.33 -38.28 18.22
CA ARG A 736 34.55 -38.26 19.05
C ARG A 736 35.56 -37.22 18.57
N ALA A 737 35.33 -36.60 17.41
CA ALA A 737 36.18 -35.54 16.91
C ALA A 737 36.32 -34.44 17.98
N PRO A 738 37.56 -33.97 18.25
CA PRO A 738 37.79 -32.96 19.29
C PRO A 738 37.12 -31.62 18.93
N GLN A 739 37.00 -31.35 17.63
CA GLN A 739 36.41 -30.15 17.08
C GLN A 739 35.82 -30.40 15.68
N ALA A 740 34.77 -29.67 15.34
CA ALA A 740 34.30 -29.47 13.97
C ALA A 740 33.97 -27.99 13.76
N VAL A 741 34.08 -27.48 12.53
CA VAL A 741 33.79 -26.08 12.20
C VAL A 741 32.81 -26.05 11.04
N ILE A 742 31.65 -25.43 11.26
CA ILE A 742 30.61 -25.27 10.24
C ILE A 742 30.62 -23.84 9.70
N ALA A 743 30.52 -23.69 8.38
CA ALA A 743 30.52 -22.41 7.68
C ALA A 743 29.17 -21.69 7.85
N TYR A 744 28.90 -21.26 9.09
CA TYR A 744 27.79 -20.39 9.49
C TYR A 744 28.32 -19.29 10.39
N ASN A 745 27.83 -18.07 10.23
CA ASN A 745 28.34 -16.93 10.99
C ASN A 745 28.02 -17.08 12.48
N TRP A 746 29.00 -16.77 13.32
CA TRP A 746 28.84 -16.74 14.77
C TRP A 746 27.95 -15.59 15.24
N ASP A 747 27.18 -15.82 16.30
CA ASP A 747 26.53 -14.79 17.11
C ASP A 747 26.53 -15.27 18.57
N ASP A 748 26.82 -14.38 19.52
CA ASP A 748 26.95 -14.71 20.94
C ASP A 748 25.66 -15.26 21.57
N ARG A 749 24.51 -15.08 20.92
CA ARG A 749 23.21 -15.59 21.38
C ARG A 749 22.92 -17.01 20.90
N LEU A 750 23.79 -17.59 20.08
CA LEU A 750 23.71 -19.00 19.74
C LEU A 750 24.04 -19.83 20.97
N SER A 751 23.31 -20.92 21.15
CA SER A 751 23.47 -21.79 22.31
C SER A 751 23.22 -23.24 21.93
N VAL A 752 23.82 -24.14 22.69
CA VAL A 752 23.64 -25.59 22.56
C VAL A 752 23.38 -26.18 23.95
N ALA A 753 22.73 -27.33 24.01
CA ALA A 753 22.62 -28.09 25.25
C ALA A 753 23.89 -28.94 25.49
N ALA A 754 24.27 -29.12 26.77
CA ALA A 754 25.32 -30.06 27.15
C ALA A 754 24.97 -31.49 26.66
N PRO A 755 25.97 -32.35 26.34
CA PRO A 755 27.40 -32.17 26.59
C PRO A 755 28.15 -31.36 25.51
N ALA A 756 27.52 -31.07 24.36
CA ALA A 756 28.15 -30.31 23.30
C ALA A 756 28.43 -28.86 23.72
N GLN A 757 29.46 -28.26 23.13
CA GLN A 757 29.81 -26.84 23.32
C GLN A 757 30.02 -26.18 21.97
N ILE A 758 29.78 -24.87 21.90
CA ILE A 758 30.04 -24.06 20.71
C ILE A 758 30.89 -22.85 21.07
N ALA A 759 31.72 -22.40 20.14
CA ALA A 759 32.61 -21.25 20.31
C ALA A 759 32.82 -20.51 18.99
N PRO A 760 33.14 -19.21 19.01
CA PRO A 760 33.56 -18.49 17.81
C PRO A 760 34.91 -19.04 17.33
N VAL A 761 35.02 -19.30 16.03
CA VAL A 761 36.29 -19.66 15.38
C VAL A 761 36.52 -18.67 14.24
N GLU A 762 37.55 -17.83 14.38
CA GLU A 762 38.00 -16.95 13.30
C GLU A 762 38.73 -17.79 12.25
N VAL A 763 38.13 -17.91 11.07
CA VAL A 763 38.68 -18.71 9.96
C VAL A 763 39.48 -17.85 8.99
N GLU A 764 39.21 -16.55 8.96
CA GLU A 764 39.89 -15.52 8.19
C GLU A 764 39.63 -14.16 8.86
N PRO A 765 40.51 -13.15 8.72
CA PRO A 765 40.27 -11.82 9.30
C PRO A 765 38.88 -11.26 8.97
N GLY A 766 38.07 -11.05 10.01
CA GLY A 766 36.69 -10.54 9.88
C GLY A 766 35.63 -11.59 9.49
N VAL A 767 35.99 -12.87 9.40
CA VAL A 767 35.06 -13.98 9.18
C VAL A 767 35.14 -14.97 10.35
N THR A 768 34.09 -14.97 11.17
CA THR A 768 33.97 -15.84 12.35
C THR A 768 32.84 -16.83 12.16
N PHE A 769 33.19 -18.12 12.23
CA PHE A 769 32.27 -19.24 12.10
C PHE A 769 31.99 -19.94 13.43
N ILE A 770 31.01 -20.84 13.42
CA ILE A 770 30.64 -21.65 14.58
C ILE A 770 31.58 -22.87 14.66
N GLY A 771 32.42 -22.90 15.70
CA GLY A 771 33.13 -24.10 16.14
C GLY A 771 32.26 -24.95 17.07
N LEU A 772 32.37 -26.27 16.93
CA LEU A 772 31.62 -27.28 17.66
C LEU A 772 32.60 -28.18 18.40
N ARG A 773 32.38 -28.41 19.70
CA ARG A 773 33.00 -29.47 20.48
C ARG A 773 31.92 -30.49 20.84
N PRO A 774 31.87 -31.65 20.15
CA PRO A 774 30.74 -32.57 20.26
C PRO A 774 30.65 -33.25 21.62
N ASN A 775 31.80 -33.53 22.26
CA ASN A 775 31.89 -34.24 23.54
C ASN A 775 31.04 -35.53 23.55
N GLY A 776 31.10 -36.31 22.46
CA GLY A 776 30.34 -37.55 22.28
C GLY A 776 28.93 -37.38 21.71
N ALA A 777 28.42 -36.16 21.54
CA ALA A 777 27.12 -35.92 20.92
C ALA A 777 27.20 -36.03 19.39
N ARG A 778 26.45 -36.97 18.81
CA ARG A 778 26.36 -37.13 17.34
C ARG A 778 25.46 -36.11 16.67
N MET A 779 24.37 -35.73 17.34
CA MET A 779 23.43 -34.71 16.87
C MET A 779 23.46 -33.52 17.82
N ILE A 780 23.71 -32.34 17.25
CA ILE A 780 23.91 -31.09 17.97
C ILE A 780 22.86 -30.10 17.48
N ASP A 781 21.95 -29.72 18.38
CA ASP A 781 20.94 -28.69 18.12
C ASP A 781 21.42 -27.33 18.63
N ILE A 782 21.82 -26.47 17.70
CA ILE A 782 22.15 -25.07 17.99
C ILE A 782 20.87 -24.25 17.88
N ARG A 783 20.59 -23.46 18.91
CA ARG A 783 19.43 -22.56 18.98
C ARG A 783 19.86 -21.13 19.21
N TYR A 784 19.20 -20.22 18.50
CA TYR A 784 19.36 -18.80 18.72
C TYR A 784 18.40 -18.31 19.82
N ARG A 785 18.94 -17.61 20.83
CA ARG A 785 18.15 -17.00 21.90
C ARG A 785 17.84 -15.55 21.54
N SER A 786 16.58 -15.28 21.19
CA SER A 786 16.14 -13.91 20.95
C SER A 786 16.27 -13.07 22.22
N ARG A 787 16.50 -11.77 22.06
CA ARG A 787 16.57 -10.81 23.19
C ARG A 787 15.21 -10.50 23.80
N PHE A 788 14.15 -10.75 23.04
CA PHE A 788 12.78 -10.38 23.36
C PHE A 788 11.99 -11.61 23.71
#